data_AF-A0A1V2LSK8-F1
#
_entry.id   AF-A0A1V2LSK8-F1
#
_cell.length_a   1.000
_cell.length_b   1.000
_cell.length_c   1.000
_cell.angle_alpha   90.00
_cell.angle_beta   90.00
_cell.angle_gamma   90.00
#
_symmetry.space_group_name_H-M   'P 1'
#
loop_
_entity.id
_entity.type
_entity.pdbx_description
1 polymer ?
#
loop_
_entity_poly.entity_id
_entity_poly.type
_entity_poly.pdbx_seq_one_letter_code
_entity_poly.pdbx_strand_id
1 'polypeptide(L)'
;MSDISIDPTLFRRRLHLIQKNIFSNESFQKVNGVLIAVGSSDEANTYQKSTVLHTWLLGYEFPATLMYITNKKIYFVTSISKAKYLQPLINSTNNQNLIIFSRNKDPEHNKAQFEKFIAEIDASIVNPDNKSIGVVTKDNYQGKFMNEWSPLWDEAKSKYDLKDIALGISETLELKDEEEQKYLRTAARASVNMMSFFTDEMSKIVDEDANVSNSKLADKLEGKIDDVKFFKNMENNKLMKKLGKDFDQNNLDWCYRPIVQSNGKYELKFSVEPTNDKLSGPVIMASLGLRYHNYCSNVSRSFLIQPSKEMEKNYEFLVSLQEHLFQYLKDGSRFNEIYNEAIKYIDHHNSSLKSNFVKNIGTLIGIDFRDSAAVINSKNERVLKENSVVNLVLGFSNLNDEEKGSYGLLLSDTIRITGSEPILLTESPKIKKEIAFYFDDDEEVDSNIKKEDGIGNGKPVQQKKEKNVKSESPAVKTENYGNTRVLKAKRRAEQNNSEEGQSQIQKEIQAELHAKRQKEGLERFNPEDAKDGSESRAVFKRYESYVRESQIPNNVKDLKIHIDSKNQTIILPILGRPVPFHINSYKNGSKTEEGDYTHLRLNFNSPGLMISKKEELPYELGDDKQFIRSLTFRSKDGARMTEVLKRISEMKKAAVKRESEKRERADVVSQAQLIEVNRPKRLDNVFVRPTPDTKRTPGFVTIHQNGIRYQSLTRDQRVDVLFSNIKHLFFQSCKGELLVIIHAHLRTPIMIGKKKTYDVQFYREATDMSIDETGNRKRKYRYGDEDELEQEQEERRRRAMLDKEFKAFAESIAEISNGLVDLDIPFRELGFQGVPGRSAVVCLPTRDCLVQLVDTPFMVITLEEVEVAHLERVQFGLKNFDLVFVFKDFSRPVVHVSTIPMESLEDVKAWLTDVDIPFSEGPVNLNWPTIMKTINADPYGFFQDGGWSFLGGGEDSDEEMEEESAESDFNPSDADPEDEEDYSEEDYSEDDDDGDASVSEEEDDEDIAESDVSDEVFSD
;
A
#
# COMPACT_ATOMS: atom_id res chain seq x y z
N MET A 1 -2.98 -36.91 -2.86
CA MET A 1 -1.96 -37.04 -3.91
C MET A 1 -2.68 -36.95 -5.24
N SER A 2 -2.47 -35.87 -5.98
CA SER A 2 -2.82 -35.79 -7.40
C SER A 2 -2.09 -36.91 -8.15
N ASP A 3 -2.70 -37.44 -9.21
CA ASP A 3 -2.04 -38.42 -10.08
C ASP A 3 -0.77 -37.82 -10.69
N ILE A 4 0.34 -38.56 -10.64
CA ILE A 4 1.63 -38.15 -11.24
C ILE A 4 1.41 -37.94 -12.74
N SER A 5 1.61 -36.72 -13.22
CA SER A 5 1.44 -36.33 -14.62
C SER A 5 2.65 -35.52 -15.08
N ILE A 6 3.34 -36.00 -16.11
CA ILE A 6 4.49 -35.31 -16.72
C ILE A 6 3.95 -34.44 -17.85
N ASP A 7 4.33 -33.16 -17.87
CA ASP A 7 4.03 -32.26 -19.00
C ASP A 7 4.84 -32.67 -20.25
N PRO A 8 4.18 -33.20 -21.31
CA PRO A 8 4.89 -33.63 -22.51
C PRO A 8 5.53 -32.49 -23.30
N THR A 9 4.96 -31.29 -23.23
CA THR A 9 5.44 -30.12 -23.97
C THR A 9 6.72 -29.59 -23.32
N LEU A 10 6.69 -29.43 -22.00
CA LEU A 10 7.85 -28.98 -21.22
C LEU A 10 9.00 -29.97 -21.30
N PHE A 11 8.72 -31.27 -21.14
CA PHE A 11 9.71 -32.35 -21.29
C PHE A 11 10.42 -32.27 -22.65
N ARG A 12 9.68 -32.08 -23.74
CA ARG A 12 10.26 -31.98 -25.09
C ARG A 12 11.14 -30.77 -25.27
N ARG A 13 10.69 -29.60 -24.81
CA ARG A 13 11.45 -28.35 -24.89
C ARG A 13 12.80 -28.50 -24.18
N ARG A 14 12.77 -29.03 -22.96
CA ARG A 14 13.95 -29.25 -22.12
C ARG A 14 14.86 -30.36 -22.68
N LEU A 15 14.28 -31.47 -23.15
CA LEU A 15 15.03 -32.54 -23.81
C LEU A 15 15.74 -32.03 -25.07
N HIS A 16 15.06 -31.27 -25.92
CA HIS A 16 15.68 -30.69 -27.10
C HIS A 16 16.85 -29.76 -26.74
N LEU A 17 16.69 -28.94 -25.70
CA LEU A 17 17.75 -28.04 -25.24
C LEU A 17 18.99 -28.79 -24.77
N ILE A 18 18.85 -29.82 -23.92
CA ILE A 18 20.00 -30.60 -23.46
C ILE A 18 20.63 -31.41 -24.61
N GLN A 19 19.83 -31.99 -25.51
CA GLN A 19 20.34 -32.73 -26.68
C GLN A 19 21.14 -31.82 -27.63
N LYS A 20 20.68 -30.58 -27.83
CA LYS A 20 21.42 -29.55 -28.57
C LYS A 20 22.74 -29.23 -27.87
N ASN A 21 22.69 -28.94 -26.57
CA ASN A 21 23.87 -28.54 -25.80
C ASN A 21 24.93 -29.64 -25.69
N ILE A 22 24.55 -30.91 -25.58
CA ILE A 22 25.49 -32.04 -25.59
C ILE A 22 26.41 -32.00 -26.82
N PHE A 23 25.90 -31.55 -27.97
CA PHE A 23 26.67 -31.46 -29.21
C PHE A 23 27.33 -30.10 -29.43
N SER A 24 26.63 -29.00 -29.12
CA SER A 24 27.09 -27.64 -29.46
C SER A 24 27.92 -26.96 -28.39
N ASN A 25 27.79 -27.36 -27.12
CA ASN A 25 28.46 -26.71 -26.00
C ASN A 25 29.76 -27.44 -25.65
N GLU A 26 30.87 -26.69 -25.62
CA GLU A 26 32.21 -27.21 -25.30
C GLU A 26 32.30 -27.82 -23.91
N SER A 27 31.48 -27.36 -22.95
CA SER A 27 31.42 -27.86 -21.57
C SER A 27 30.90 -29.30 -21.46
N PHE A 28 30.26 -29.84 -22.51
CA PHE A 28 29.94 -31.27 -22.62
C PHE A 28 31.08 -32.09 -23.24
N GLN A 29 32.21 -31.48 -23.58
CA GLN A 29 33.43 -32.14 -24.06
C GLN A 29 33.22 -33.05 -25.28
N LYS A 30 32.22 -32.73 -26.13
CA LYS A 30 31.89 -33.49 -27.36
C LYS A 30 31.64 -34.99 -27.12
N VAL A 31 31.01 -35.32 -25.99
CA VAL A 31 30.60 -36.69 -25.68
C VAL A 31 29.53 -37.22 -26.64
N ASN A 32 29.51 -38.54 -26.86
CA ASN A 32 28.51 -39.18 -27.71
C ASN A 32 27.11 -39.21 -27.07
N GLY A 33 27.08 -39.21 -25.74
CA GLY A 33 25.86 -39.16 -24.95
C GLY A 33 26.16 -39.00 -23.47
N VAL A 34 25.10 -38.73 -22.70
CA VAL A 34 25.14 -38.43 -21.28
C VAL A 34 24.41 -39.53 -20.53
N LEU A 35 25.13 -40.25 -19.67
CA LEU A 35 24.60 -41.30 -18.82
C LEU A 35 24.37 -40.78 -17.40
N ILE A 36 23.15 -40.97 -16.92
CA ILE A 36 22.65 -40.54 -15.63
C ILE A 36 22.07 -41.75 -14.92
N ALA A 37 22.53 -42.00 -13.70
CA ALA A 37 22.11 -43.15 -12.90
C ALA A 37 21.61 -42.67 -11.54
N VAL A 38 20.32 -42.82 -11.28
CA VAL A 38 19.69 -42.45 -10.01
C VAL A 38 19.24 -43.70 -9.28
N GLY A 39 19.77 -43.90 -8.07
CA GLY A 39 19.45 -45.02 -7.18
C GLY A 39 18.26 -44.72 -6.26
N SER A 40 18.37 -45.07 -4.98
CA SER A 40 17.38 -44.66 -3.97
C SER A 40 17.46 -43.16 -3.71
N SER A 41 16.31 -42.51 -3.50
CA SER A 41 16.25 -41.14 -3.01
C SER A 41 16.99 -41.01 -1.69
N ASP A 42 17.68 -39.88 -1.53
CA ASP A 42 18.37 -39.51 -0.30
C ASP A 42 17.85 -38.13 0.11
N GLU A 43 17.01 -38.08 1.14
CA GLU A 43 16.41 -36.84 1.63
C GLU A 43 17.49 -35.88 2.18
N ALA A 44 18.61 -36.40 2.69
CA ALA A 44 19.72 -35.61 3.19
C ALA A 44 20.59 -35.01 2.07
N ASN A 45 20.50 -35.53 0.83
CA ASN A 45 21.27 -35.06 -0.32
C ASN A 45 20.40 -34.94 -1.58
N THR A 46 19.42 -34.05 -1.49
CA THR A 46 18.35 -33.86 -2.48
C THR A 46 18.80 -33.23 -3.80
N TYR A 47 19.97 -32.59 -3.84
CA TYR A 47 20.45 -31.78 -4.98
C TYR A 47 21.64 -32.39 -5.74
N GLN A 48 21.77 -33.72 -5.71
CA GLN A 48 22.68 -34.41 -6.64
C GLN A 48 22.31 -34.08 -8.08
N LYS A 49 23.28 -33.87 -8.95
CA LYS A 49 23.04 -33.29 -10.29
C LYS A 49 22.16 -34.19 -11.16
N SER A 50 22.27 -35.50 -11.00
CA SER A 50 21.40 -36.47 -11.66
C SER A 50 19.94 -36.35 -11.20
N THR A 51 19.68 -36.17 -9.91
CA THR A 51 18.34 -35.92 -9.36
C THR A 51 17.80 -34.58 -9.86
N VAL A 52 18.62 -33.53 -9.83
CA VAL A 52 18.28 -32.21 -10.38
C VAL A 52 17.87 -32.31 -11.85
N LEU A 53 18.62 -33.05 -12.67
CA LEU A 53 18.30 -33.22 -14.08
C LEU A 53 17.02 -34.04 -14.28
N HIS A 54 16.77 -35.07 -13.47
CA HIS A 54 15.49 -35.80 -13.46
C HIS A 54 14.33 -34.85 -13.18
N THR A 55 14.42 -34.06 -12.12
CA THR A 55 13.37 -33.13 -11.72
C THR A 55 13.17 -32.02 -12.76
N TRP A 56 14.23 -31.54 -13.40
CA TRP A 56 14.12 -30.55 -14.48
C TRP A 56 13.46 -31.14 -15.72
N LEU A 57 13.86 -32.33 -16.18
CA LEU A 57 13.28 -32.92 -17.38
C LEU A 57 11.83 -33.40 -17.15
N LEU A 58 11.59 -34.12 -16.06
CA LEU A 58 10.36 -34.88 -15.83
C LEU A 58 9.40 -34.20 -14.84
N GLY A 59 9.83 -33.16 -14.12
CA GLY A 59 9.08 -32.55 -13.02
C GLY A 59 9.16 -33.31 -11.70
N TYR A 60 9.73 -34.52 -11.70
CA TYR A 60 9.82 -35.41 -10.55
C TYR A 60 11.16 -36.14 -10.51
N GLU A 61 11.62 -36.48 -9.31
CA GLU A 61 12.67 -37.49 -9.16
C GLU A 61 12.10 -38.88 -9.52
N PHE A 62 12.84 -39.60 -10.37
CA PHE A 62 12.56 -41.00 -10.67
C PHE A 62 13.64 -41.90 -10.04
N PRO A 63 13.42 -42.44 -8.82
CA PRO A 63 14.38 -43.33 -8.18
C PRO A 63 14.57 -44.62 -8.98
N ALA A 64 15.69 -45.31 -8.78
CA ALA A 64 16.00 -46.60 -9.43
C ALA A 64 15.80 -46.54 -10.96
N THR A 65 16.37 -45.52 -11.59
CA THR A 65 16.22 -45.23 -13.01
C THR A 65 17.56 -44.87 -13.65
N LEU A 66 17.88 -45.49 -14.79
CA LEU A 66 18.94 -45.02 -15.69
C LEU A 66 18.32 -44.15 -16.79
N MET A 67 19.03 -43.11 -17.16
CA MET A 67 18.71 -42.25 -18.28
C MET A 67 19.97 -42.05 -19.13
N TYR A 68 19.89 -42.34 -20.42
CA TYR A 68 20.97 -42.05 -21.37
C TYR A 68 20.46 -41.16 -22.48
N ILE A 69 21.06 -39.97 -22.60
CA ILE A 69 20.64 -38.92 -23.54
C ILE A 69 21.71 -38.78 -24.61
N THR A 70 21.32 -39.01 -25.86
CA THR A 70 22.13 -38.73 -27.06
C THR A 70 21.56 -37.54 -27.80
N ASN A 71 22.25 -37.03 -28.82
CA ASN A 71 21.75 -35.92 -29.65
C ASN A 71 20.42 -36.20 -30.37
N LYS A 72 20.00 -37.46 -30.51
CA LYS A 72 18.78 -37.86 -31.23
C LYS A 72 17.79 -38.63 -30.38
N LYS A 73 18.27 -39.45 -29.44
CA LYS A 73 17.45 -40.38 -28.65
C LYS A 73 17.67 -40.23 -27.16
N ILE A 74 16.65 -40.59 -26.39
CA ILE A 74 16.73 -40.78 -24.95
C ILE A 74 16.30 -42.20 -24.57
N TYR A 75 17.07 -42.83 -23.71
CA TYR A 75 16.87 -44.19 -23.23
C TYR A 75 16.61 -44.18 -21.74
N PHE A 76 15.61 -44.93 -21.30
CA PHE A 76 15.25 -45.09 -19.90
C PHE A 76 15.33 -46.56 -19.50
N VAL A 77 15.90 -46.84 -18.32
CA VAL A 77 15.74 -48.15 -17.65
C VAL A 77 15.06 -47.89 -16.31
N THR A 78 13.81 -48.32 -16.16
CA THR A 78 13.02 -48.04 -14.94
C THR A 78 12.02 -49.16 -14.65
N SER A 79 11.28 -49.09 -13.54
CA SER A 79 10.26 -50.11 -13.20
C SER A 79 9.07 -50.09 -14.16
N ILE A 80 8.35 -51.22 -14.29
CA ILE A 80 7.09 -51.28 -15.06
C ILE A 80 6.09 -50.21 -14.63
N SER A 81 6.02 -49.87 -13.33
CA SER A 81 5.13 -48.81 -12.84
C SER A 81 5.54 -47.43 -13.35
N LYS A 82 6.82 -47.08 -13.26
CA LYS A 82 7.35 -45.79 -13.72
C LYS A 82 7.32 -45.65 -15.23
N ALA A 83 7.54 -46.75 -15.94
CA ALA A 83 7.41 -46.81 -17.39
C ALA A 83 6.02 -46.34 -17.85
N LYS A 84 4.95 -46.63 -17.11
CA LYS A 84 3.59 -46.16 -17.45
C LYS A 84 3.46 -44.63 -17.48
N TYR A 85 4.16 -43.91 -16.60
CA TYR A 85 4.15 -42.44 -16.61
C TYR A 85 4.93 -41.85 -17.79
N LEU A 86 5.90 -42.59 -18.33
CA LEU A 86 6.70 -42.19 -19.50
C LEU A 86 6.03 -42.58 -20.83
N GLN A 87 5.11 -43.56 -20.86
CA GLN A 87 4.42 -43.99 -22.08
C GLN A 87 3.66 -42.86 -22.81
N PRO A 88 2.95 -41.93 -22.15
CA PRO A 88 2.31 -40.79 -22.82
C PRO A 88 3.30 -39.90 -23.60
N LEU A 89 4.57 -39.85 -23.19
CA LEU A 89 5.63 -39.11 -23.90
C LEU A 89 6.00 -39.78 -25.24
N ILE A 90 5.77 -41.08 -25.37
CA ILE A 90 5.93 -41.81 -26.64
C ILE A 90 4.76 -41.47 -27.57
N ASN A 91 3.53 -41.65 -27.10
CA ASN A 91 2.32 -41.57 -27.93
C ASN A 91 2.00 -40.16 -28.45
N SER A 92 2.34 -39.13 -27.67
CA SER A 92 2.10 -37.74 -28.06
C SER A 92 3.01 -37.28 -29.21
N THR A 93 4.04 -38.06 -29.54
CA THR A 93 5.13 -37.67 -30.44
C THR A 93 5.18 -38.69 -31.59
N ASN A 94 5.15 -38.27 -32.85
CA ASN A 94 5.43 -39.16 -34.00
C ASN A 94 6.92 -39.61 -34.03
N ASN A 95 7.50 -39.98 -32.88
CA ASN A 95 8.93 -39.91 -32.59
C ASN A 95 9.45 -41.27 -32.14
N GLN A 96 10.21 -41.92 -33.02
CA GLN A 96 10.94 -43.18 -32.78
C GLN A 96 12.18 -42.99 -31.85
N ASN A 97 12.18 -41.94 -31.01
CA ASN A 97 13.38 -41.40 -30.36
C ASN A 97 13.42 -41.58 -28.84
N LEU A 98 12.37 -42.09 -28.20
CA LEU A 98 12.36 -42.43 -26.77
C LEU A 98 12.21 -43.94 -26.59
N ILE A 99 13.14 -44.57 -25.86
CA ILE A 99 13.19 -46.02 -25.66
C ILE A 99 13.13 -46.32 -24.16
N ILE A 100 12.24 -47.23 -23.75
CA ILE A 100 12.03 -47.59 -22.33
C ILE A 100 12.27 -49.09 -22.14
N PHE A 101 13.24 -49.43 -21.30
CA PHE A 101 13.50 -50.77 -20.79
C PHE A 101 12.83 -50.94 -19.43
N SER A 102 11.81 -51.80 -19.39
CA SER A 102 11.02 -52.03 -18.18
C SER A 102 11.59 -53.15 -17.33
N ARG A 103 11.96 -52.81 -16.09
CA ARG A 103 12.41 -53.73 -15.05
C ARG A 103 11.27 -54.27 -14.22
N ASN A 104 11.44 -55.48 -13.71
CA ASN A 104 10.49 -56.15 -12.81
C ASN A 104 11.21 -56.62 -11.53
N LYS A 105 10.59 -57.53 -10.77
CA LYS A 105 11.17 -58.06 -9.52
C LYS A 105 12.22 -59.15 -9.75
N ASP A 106 12.35 -59.66 -10.97
CA ASP A 106 13.24 -60.76 -11.34
C ASP A 106 14.66 -60.24 -11.68
N PRO A 107 15.70 -60.66 -10.95
CA PRO A 107 17.09 -60.24 -11.20
C PRO A 107 17.62 -60.63 -12.59
N GLU A 108 17.23 -61.79 -13.14
CA GLU A 108 17.71 -62.24 -14.45
C GLU A 108 17.15 -61.38 -15.58
N HIS A 109 15.83 -61.12 -15.55
CA HIS A 109 15.20 -60.16 -16.46
C HIS A 109 15.84 -58.78 -16.36
N ASN A 110 16.08 -58.29 -15.15
CA ASN A 110 16.69 -56.98 -14.92
C ASN A 110 18.12 -56.88 -15.47
N LYS A 111 18.92 -57.93 -15.28
CA LYS A 111 20.27 -58.04 -15.88
C LYS A 111 20.20 -57.98 -17.40
N ALA A 112 19.29 -58.73 -18.02
CA ALA A 112 19.09 -58.70 -19.47
C ALA A 112 18.67 -57.31 -20.00
N GLN A 113 17.88 -56.53 -19.23
CA GLN A 113 17.55 -55.14 -19.59
C GLN A 113 18.78 -54.23 -19.52
N PHE A 114 19.64 -54.38 -18.51
CA PHE A 114 20.88 -53.60 -18.41
C PHE A 114 21.86 -53.93 -19.53
N GLU A 115 22.01 -55.20 -19.88
CA GLU A 115 22.86 -55.64 -21.01
C GLU A 115 22.35 -55.06 -22.34
N LYS A 116 21.03 -55.06 -22.58
CA LYS A 116 20.43 -54.40 -23.75
C LYS A 116 20.67 -52.90 -23.76
N PHE A 117 20.57 -52.24 -22.60
CA PHE A 117 20.84 -50.82 -22.47
C PHE A 117 22.31 -50.48 -22.77
N ILE A 118 23.26 -51.28 -22.27
CA ILE A 118 24.69 -51.13 -22.59
C ILE A 118 24.93 -51.34 -24.09
N ALA A 119 24.27 -52.33 -24.71
CA ALA A 119 24.38 -52.55 -26.16
C ALA A 119 23.84 -51.37 -26.98
N GLU A 120 22.78 -50.68 -26.53
CA GLU A 120 22.31 -49.44 -27.16
C GLU A 120 23.28 -48.27 -26.98
N ILE A 121 23.95 -48.17 -25.82
CA ILE A 121 25.04 -47.21 -25.62
C ILE A 121 26.14 -47.47 -26.65
N ASP A 122 26.61 -48.72 -26.77
CA ASP A 122 27.62 -49.12 -27.76
C ASP A 122 27.17 -48.78 -29.20
N ALA A 123 25.92 -49.07 -29.55
CA ALA A 123 25.36 -48.78 -30.89
C ALA A 123 25.19 -47.29 -31.18
N SER A 124 25.07 -46.46 -30.14
CA SER A 124 24.91 -44.99 -30.29
C SER A 124 26.22 -44.27 -30.64
N ILE A 125 27.37 -44.93 -30.48
CA ILE A 125 28.69 -44.34 -30.76
C ILE A 125 28.91 -44.31 -32.27
N VAL A 126 28.70 -43.13 -32.86
CA VAL A 126 28.81 -42.92 -34.31
C VAL A 126 30.27 -42.90 -34.81
N ASN A 127 31.21 -42.42 -33.97
CA ASN A 127 32.62 -42.36 -34.32
C ASN A 127 33.42 -43.39 -33.50
N PRO A 128 33.95 -44.46 -34.11
CA PRO A 128 34.74 -45.48 -33.41
C PRO A 128 35.99 -44.94 -32.70
N ASP A 129 36.53 -43.83 -33.19
CA ASP A 129 37.73 -43.18 -32.65
C ASP A 129 37.43 -42.29 -31.42
N ASN A 130 36.16 -41.96 -31.17
CA ASN A 130 35.72 -41.19 -30.01
C ASN A 130 34.60 -41.97 -29.28
N LYS A 131 34.98 -42.70 -28.22
CA LYS A 131 34.08 -43.46 -27.34
C LYS A 131 33.78 -42.71 -26.03
N SER A 132 33.61 -41.40 -26.11
CA SER A 132 33.44 -40.58 -24.91
C SER A 132 32.01 -40.56 -24.41
N ILE A 133 31.83 -40.78 -23.12
CA ILE A 133 30.52 -40.76 -22.46
C ILE A 133 30.55 -39.75 -21.32
N GLY A 134 29.56 -38.87 -21.31
CA GLY A 134 29.34 -37.91 -20.24
C GLY A 134 28.74 -38.59 -19.02
N VAL A 135 29.35 -38.42 -17.86
CA VAL A 135 28.84 -38.87 -16.57
C VAL A 135 28.95 -37.73 -15.55
N VAL A 136 28.18 -37.81 -14.47
CA VAL A 136 28.41 -36.94 -13.31
C VAL A 136 29.24 -37.68 -12.29
N THR A 137 30.51 -37.32 -12.16
CA THR A 137 31.48 -38.08 -11.36
C THR A 137 31.29 -37.94 -9.86
N LYS A 138 30.64 -36.86 -9.41
CA LYS A 138 30.41 -36.55 -7.99
C LYS A 138 29.13 -37.15 -7.42
N ASP A 139 28.24 -37.63 -8.28
CA ASP A 139 26.98 -38.22 -7.85
C ASP A 139 27.22 -39.62 -7.28
N ASN A 140 26.59 -39.91 -6.14
CA ASN A 140 26.70 -41.18 -5.46
C ASN A 140 25.33 -41.61 -4.94
N TYR A 141 24.82 -42.70 -5.52
CA TYR A 141 23.53 -43.26 -5.17
C TYR A 141 23.67 -44.68 -4.62
N GLN A 142 22.78 -45.02 -3.70
CA GLN A 142 22.73 -46.34 -3.06
C GLN A 142 21.46 -47.10 -3.48
N GLY A 143 21.25 -48.25 -2.83
CA GLY A 143 20.04 -49.05 -2.95
C GLY A 143 20.19 -50.26 -3.87
N LYS A 144 19.20 -51.16 -3.81
CA LYS A 144 19.20 -52.45 -4.52
C LYS A 144 19.44 -52.30 -6.03
N PHE A 145 18.89 -51.24 -6.63
CA PHE A 145 19.07 -50.94 -8.05
C PHE A 145 20.54 -50.69 -8.41
N MET A 146 21.24 -49.88 -7.61
CA MET A 146 22.66 -49.58 -7.84
C MET A 146 23.52 -50.82 -7.59
N ASN A 147 23.18 -51.66 -6.61
CA ASN A 147 23.88 -52.92 -6.37
C ASN A 147 23.77 -53.90 -7.56
N GLU A 148 22.69 -53.85 -8.33
CA GLU A 148 22.53 -54.64 -9.57
C GLU A 148 23.23 -53.98 -10.78
N TRP A 149 23.23 -52.66 -10.87
CA TRP A 149 23.80 -51.90 -11.99
C TRP A 149 25.33 -51.77 -11.92
N SER A 150 25.88 -51.39 -10.76
CA SER A 150 27.29 -51.05 -10.61
C SER A 150 28.25 -52.15 -11.07
N PRO A 151 28.05 -53.45 -10.75
CA PRO A 151 28.96 -54.49 -11.24
C PRO A 151 28.99 -54.62 -12.77
N LEU A 152 27.84 -54.47 -13.42
CA LEU A 152 27.73 -54.53 -14.90
C LEU A 152 28.36 -53.29 -15.54
N TRP A 153 28.12 -52.13 -14.95
CA TRP A 153 28.74 -50.89 -15.40
C TRP A 153 30.24 -50.88 -15.17
N ASP A 154 30.74 -51.42 -14.06
CA ASP A 154 32.17 -51.48 -13.74
C ASP A 154 32.95 -52.32 -14.76
N GLU A 155 32.35 -53.40 -15.26
CA GLU A 155 32.90 -54.19 -16.36
C GLU A 155 32.88 -53.40 -17.68
N ALA A 156 31.73 -52.79 -18.00
CA ALA A 156 31.53 -52.09 -19.28
C ALA A 156 32.28 -50.75 -19.39
N LYS A 157 32.43 -50.00 -18.29
CA LYS A 157 32.94 -48.62 -18.29
C LYS A 157 34.38 -48.50 -18.80
N SER A 158 35.16 -49.57 -18.67
CA SER A 158 36.53 -49.65 -19.20
C SER A 158 36.63 -49.47 -20.71
N LYS A 159 35.52 -49.65 -21.44
CA LYS A 159 35.42 -49.49 -22.89
C LYS A 159 35.27 -48.04 -23.34
N TYR A 160 34.97 -47.12 -22.42
CA TYR A 160 34.58 -45.74 -22.71
C TYR A 160 35.55 -44.73 -22.09
N ASP A 161 35.68 -43.57 -22.73
CA ASP A 161 36.37 -42.41 -22.16
C ASP A 161 35.37 -41.55 -21.38
N LEU A 162 35.31 -41.74 -20.05
CA LEU A 162 34.33 -41.06 -19.20
C LEU A 162 34.75 -39.60 -18.98
N LYS A 163 33.86 -38.66 -19.34
CA LYS A 163 34.05 -37.22 -19.11
C LYS A 163 33.06 -36.71 -18.08
N ASP A 164 33.54 -35.90 -17.15
CA ASP A 164 32.66 -35.17 -16.24
C ASP A 164 31.94 -34.04 -16.99
N ILE A 165 30.61 -34.04 -16.95
CA ILE A 165 29.75 -33.09 -17.67
C ILE A 165 28.94 -32.20 -16.72
N ALA A 166 29.28 -32.16 -15.42
CA ALA A 166 28.53 -31.39 -14.44
C ALA A 166 28.46 -29.90 -14.83
N LEU A 167 29.53 -29.37 -15.43
CA LEU A 167 29.56 -28.00 -15.97
C LEU A 167 28.59 -27.83 -17.15
N GLY A 168 28.58 -28.74 -18.12
CA GLY A 168 27.65 -28.67 -19.25
C GLY A 168 26.17 -28.72 -18.81
N ILE A 169 25.86 -29.57 -17.82
CA ILE A 169 24.52 -29.61 -17.21
C ILE A 169 24.21 -28.27 -16.53
N SER A 170 25.14 -27.74 -15.73
CA SER A 170 24.99 -26.44 -15.06
C SER A 170 24.70 -25.29 -16.02
N GLU A 171 25.42 -25.21 -17.15
CA GLU A 171 25.20 -24.19 -18.17
C GLU A 171 23.87 -24.36 -18.91
N THR A 172 23.39 -25.60 -19.04
CA THR A 172 22.07 -25.88 -19.62
C THR A 172 20.94 -25.43 -18.69
N LEU A 173 21.12 -25.60 -17.38
CA LEU A 173 20.13 -25.25 -16.35
C LEU A 173 20.21 -23.77 -15.94
N GLU A 174 21.24 -23.03 -16.36
CA GLU A 174 21.45 -21.64 -15.98
C GLU A 174 20.31 -20.73 -16.44
N LEU A 175 19.95 -20.84 -17.72
CA LEU A 175 18.91 -20.04 -18.36
C LEU A 175 17.54 -20.46 -17.84
N LYS A 176 16.87 -19.54 -17.14
CA LYS A 176 15.52 -19.75 -16.62
C LYS A 176 14.48 -19.18 -17.57
N ASP A 177 13.51 -20.00 -17.96
CA ASP A 177 12.33 -19.51 -18.69
C ASP A 177 11.40 -18.69 -17.78
N GLU A 178 10.36 -18.08 -18.36
CA GLU A 178 9.45 -17.19 -17.62
C GLU A 178 8.71 -17.88 -16.46
N GLU A 179 8.38 -19.17 -16.61
CA GLU A 179 7.71 -19.95 -15.56
C GLU A 179 8.70 -20.25 -14.44
N GLU A 180 9.92 -20.65 -14.77
CA GLU A 180 11.00 -20.88 -13.81
C GLU A 180 11.32 -19.59 -13.02
N GLN A 181 11.34 -18.44 -13.69
CA GLN A 181 11.49 -17.12 -13.05
C GLN A 181 10.29 -16.76 -12.15
N LYS A 182 9.06 -17.13 -12.53
CA LYS A 182 7.87 -16.97 -11.68
C LYS A 182 8.01 -17.82 -10.42
N TYR A 183 8.41 -19.09 -10.55
CA TYR A 183 8.59 -19.99 -9.41
C TYR A 183 9.67 -19.50 -8.44
N LEU A 184 10.81 -19.02 -8.97
CA LEU A 184 11.87 -18.42 -8.15
C LEU A 184 11.40 -17.18 -7.39
N ARG A 185 10.62 -16.29 -8.03
CA ARG A 185 10.03 -15.12 -7.35
C ARG A 185 9.06 -15.54 -6.23
N THR A 186 8.20 -16.52 -6.48
CA THR A 186 7.27 -17.01 -5.46
C THR A 186 8.01 -17.65 -4.28
N ALA A 187 9.02 -18.48 -4.55
CA ALA A 187 9.87 -19.08 -3.52
C ALA A 187 10.58 -18.00 -2.68
N ALA A 188 11.18 -16.99 -3.33
CA ALA A 188 11.87 -15.90 -2.66
C ALA A 188 10.94 -15.08 -1.75
N ARG A 189 9.74 -14.72 -2.23
CA ARG A 189 8.73 -14.01 -1.43
C ARG A 189 8.27 -14.84 -0.22
N ALA A 190 8.08 -16.14 -0.39
CA ALA A 190 7.73 -17.02 0.71
C ALA A 190 8.87 -17.07 1.76
N SER A 191 10.12 -17.16 1.32
CA SER A 191 11.30 -17.14 2.21
C SER A 191 11.41 -15.82 2.99
N VAL A 192 11.14 -14.69 2.34
CA VAL A 192 11.09 -13.36 3.01
C VAL A 192 10.00 -13.32 4.07
N ASN A 193 8.78 -13.77 3.76
CA ASN A 193 7.70 -13.76 4.74
C ASN A 193 7.99 -14.70 5.93
N MET A 194 8.65 -15.83 5.68
CA MET A 194 9.10 -16.72 6.74
C MET A 194 10.21 -16.10 7.59
N MET A 195 11.10 -15.29 6.98
CA MET A 195 12.08 -14.49 7.72
C MET A 195 11.41 -13.43 8.59
N SER A 196 10.36 -12.75 8.10
CA SER A 196 9.58 -11.82 8.93
C SER A 196 8.95 -12.52 10.14
N PHE A 197 8.35 -13.71 9.93
CA PHE A 197 7.82 -14.51 11.04
C PHE A 197 8.92 -14.95 12.02
N PHE A 198 10.11 -15.33 11.51
CA PHE A 198 11.26 -15.61 12.37
C PHE A 198 11.64 -14.40 13.21
N THR A 199 11.75 -13.21 12.62
CA THR A 199 12.10 -11.99 13.33
C THR A 199 11.11 -11.71 14.45
N ASP A 200 9.80 -11.78 14.18
CA ASP A 200 8.76 -11.56 15.19
C ASP A 200 8.85 -12.56 16.36
N GLU A 201 9.12 -13.83 16.07
CA GLU A 201 9.23 -14.86 17.10
C GLU A 201 10.54 -14.78 17.87
N MET A 202 11.64 -14.45 17.20
CA MET A 202 12.95 -14.22 17.81
C MET A 202 12.86 -13.04 18.79
N SER A 203 12.29 -11.91 18.38
CA SER A 203 12.11 -10.73 19.24
C SER A 203 11.31 -11.07 20.48
N LYS A 204 10.17 -11.76 20.36
CA LYS A 204 9.38 -12.20 21.54
C LYS A 204 10.18 -13.09 22.49
N ILE A 205 10.94 -14.04 21.96
CA ILE A 205 11.76 -14.94 22.79
C ILE A 205 12.83 -14.15 23.54
N VAL A 206 13.44 -13.17 22.87
CA VAL A 206 14.48 -12.30 23.42
C VAL A 206 13.90 -11.34 24.47
N ASP A 207 12.77 -10.70 24.20
CA ASP A 207 12.09 -9.75 25.09
C ASP A 207 11.52 -10.43 26.34
N GLU A 208 10.95 -11.63 26.21
CA GLU A 208 10.38 -12.40 27.33
C GLU A 208 11.45 -13.21 28.09
N ASP A 209 12.73 -13.14 27.68
CA ASP A 209 13.83 -14.03 28.10
C ASP A 209 13.44 -15.52 28.09
N ALA A 210 12.61 -15.91 27.12
CA ALA A 210 11.99 -17.23 27.08
C ALA A 210 13.04 -18.33 26.88
N ASN A 211 12.88 -19.45 27.60
CA ASN A 211 13.80 -20.58 27.50
C ASN A 211 13.51 -21.46 26.27
N VAL A 212 13.84 -20.96 25.08
CA VAL A 212 13.69 -21.65 23.79
C VAL A 212 15.07 -21.90 23.18
N SER A 213 15.32 -23.12 22.70
CA SER A 213 16.59 -23.46 22.03
C SER A 213 16.57 -23.11 20.54
N ASN A 214 17.74 -22.98 19.93
CA ASN A 214 17.88 -22.75 18.48
C ASN A 214 17.13 -23.82 17.67
N SER A 215 17.29 -25.11 18.03
CA SER A 215 16.56 -26.21 17.39
C SER A 215 15.05 -26.10 17.55
N LYS A 216 14.56 -25.72 18.72
CA LYS A 216 13.11 -25.62 18.94
C LYS A 216 12.49 -24.48 18.14
N LEU A 217 13.21 -23.38 17.95
CA LEU A 217 12.77 -22.29 17.08
C LEU A 217 12.82 -22.71 15.60
N ALA A 218 13.85 -23.46 15.19
CA ALA A 218 13.92 -24.05 13.85
C ALA A 218 12.75 -25.03 13.59
N ASP A 219 12.42 -25.91 14.54
CA ASP A 219 11.28 -26.84 14.44
C ASP A 219 9.94 -26.08 14.30
N LYS A 220 9.82 -24.95 15.01
CA LYS A 220 8.64 -24.09 14.92
C LYS A 220 8.51 -23.45 13.54
N LEU A 221 9.62 -23.01 12.95
CA LEU A 221 9.65 -22.50 11.58
C LEU A 221 9.31 -23.60 10.58
N GLU A 222 9.91 -24.78 10.75
CA GLU A 222 9.72 -25.93 9.86
C GLU A 222 8.25 -26.31 9.79
N GLY A 223 7.59 -26.47 10.95
CA GLY A 223 6.15 -26.76 11.01
C GLY A 223 5.23 -25.61 10.59
N LYS A 224 5.76 -24.38 10.45
CA LYS A 224 4.96 -23.23 10.00
C LYS A 224 4.58 -23.32 8.52
N ILE A 225 5.34 -24.08 7.73
CA ILE A 225 5.07 -24.31 6.31
C ILE A 225 3.73 -25.02 6.06
N ASP A 226 3.22 -25.75 7.05
CA ASP A 226 1.94 -26.47 6.96
C ASP A 226 0.73 -25.61 7.38
N ASP A 227 0.96 -24.41 7.93
CA ASP A 227 -0.11 -23.54 8.42
C ASP A 227 -0.81 -22.79 7.28
N VAL A 228 -1.90 -23.35 6.78
CA VAL A 228 -2.74 -22.74 5.73
C VAL A 228 -3.22 -21.32 6.13
N LYS A 229 -3.46 -21.06 7.41
CA LYS A 229 -3.92 -19.73 7.87
C LYS A 229 -2.80 -18.72 7.76
N PHE A 230 -1.55 -19.12 8.02
CA PHE A 230 -0.39 -18.24 7.87
C PHE A 230 -0.27 -17.73 6.43
N PHE A 231 -0.31 -18.62 5.44
CA PHE A 231 -0.22 -18.22 4.03
C PHE A 231 -1.46 -17.45 3.53
N LYS A 232 -2.67 -17.79 4.00
CA LYS A 232 -3.88 -16.99 3.68
C LYS A 232 -3.82 -15.58 4.28
N ASN A 233 -3.31 -15.45 5.50
CA ASN A 233 -3.14 -14.15 6.14
C ASN A 233 -2.08 -13.30 5.43
N MET A 234 -1.04 -13.90 4.84
CA MET A 234 -0.06 -13.18 4.01
C MET A 234 -0.68 -12.49 2.81
N GLU A 235 -1.74 -13.06 2.21
CA GLU A 235 -2.40 -12.43 1.05
C GLU A 235 -3.15 -11.14 1.43
N ASN A 236 -3.63 -11.08 2.68
CA ASN A 236 -4.41 -9.97 3.20
C ASN A 236 -3.57 -8.94 3.97
N ASN A 237 -2.40 -9.33 4.49
CA ASN A 237 -1.50 -8.45 5.22
C ASN A 237 -0.62 -7.63 4.27
N LYS A 238 -0.80 -6.29 4.26
CA LYS A 238 0.00 -5.37 3.42
C LYS A 238 1.50 -5.36 3.76
N LEU A 239 1.89 -5.79 4.97
CA LEU A 239 3.29 -5.88 5.40
C LEU A 239 4.03 -7.11 4.84
N MET A 240 3.30 -8.10 4.31
CA MET A 240 3.87 -9.34 3.78
C MET A 240 3.85 -9.34 2.24
N LYS A 241 4.85 -9.98 1.63
CA LYS A 241 4.97 -10.06 0.17
C LYS A 241 3.91 -11.02 -0.39
N LYS A 242 3.08 -10.56 -1.32
CA LYS A 242 2.04 -11.39 -1.96
C LYS A 242 2.63 -12.49 -2.84
N LEU A 243 2.17 -13.73 -2.64
CA LEU A 243 2.66 -14.92 -3.35
C LEU A 243 2.03 -15.10 -4.74
N GLY A 244 0.85 -14.52 -4.97
CA GLY A 244 0.13 -14.53 -6.24
C GLY A 244 -1.08 -15.47 -6.24
N LYS A 245 -2.07 -15.21 -7.11
CA LYS A 245 -3.36 -15.93 -7.13
C LYS A 245 -3.24 -17.43 -7.45
N ASP A 246 -2.16 -17.83 -8.12
CA ASP A 246 -1.90 -19.22 -8.52
C ASP A 246 -1.01 -19.96 -7.51
N PHE A 247 -0.79 -19.40 -6.32
CA PHE A 247 0.01 -20.03 -5.29
C PHE A 247 -0.71 -21.27 -4.72
N ASP A 248 -0.02 -22.40 -4.73
CA ASP A 248 -0.48 -23.63 -4.11
C ASP A 248 0.54 -24.13 -3.10
N GLN A 249 0.15 -24.14 -1.82
CA GLN A 249 0.99 -24.57 -0.71
C GLN A 249 1.54 -25.99 -0.88
N ASN A 250 0.84 -26.88 -1.58
CA ASN A 250 1.32 -28.26 -1.82
C ASN A 250 2.59 -28.31 -2.68
N ASN A 251 2.90 -27.22 -3.40
CA ASN A 251 4.11 -27.10 -4.22
C ASN A 251 5.22 -26.32 -3.51
N LEU A 252 5.01 -25.92 -2.24
CA LEU A 252 5.98 -25.22 -1.41
C LEU A 252 6.65 -26.20 -0.45
N ASP A 253 7.97 -26.15 -0.34
CA ASP A 253 8.75 -27.02 0.55
C ASP A 253 10.03 -26.32 1.01
N TRP A 254 10.75 -26.88 1.97
CA TRP A 254 12.04 -26.38 2.42
C TRP A 254 13.17 -26.78 1.46
N CYS A 255 14.10 -25.88 1.21
CA CYS A 255 15.33 -26.21 0.50
C CYS A 255 16.26 -27.06 1.37
N TYR A 256 16.30 -26.72 2.66
CA TYR A 256 17.05 -27.34 3.74
C TYR A 256 16.36 -26.93 5.05
N ARG A 257 16.61 -27.67 6.14
CA ARG A 257 16.02 -27.38 7.45
C ARG A 257 16.40 -25.96 7.92
N PRO A 258 15.46 -25.14 8.43
CA PRO A 258 15.77 -23.79 8.91
C PRO A 258 16.99 -23.75 9.84
N ILE A 259 17.94 -22.86 9.56
CA ILE A 259 19.17 -22.77 10.35
C ILE A 259 19.09 -21.55 11.26
N VAL A 260 19.14 -21.79 12.57
CA VAL A 260 19.23 -20.76 13.61
C VAL A 260 20.51 -21.00 14.41
N GLN A 261 21.37 -19.99 14.50
CA GLN A 261 22.65 -20.06 15.21
C GLN A 261 22.78 -18.86 16.15
N SER A 262 23.20 -19.12 17.38
CA SER A 262 23.36 -18.10 18.41
C SER A 262 24.44 -18.56 19.41
N ASN A 263 24.76 -17.72 20.40
CA ASN A 263 25.64 -18.07 21.52
C ASN A 263 27.09 -18.46 21.13
N GLY A 264 27.72 -17.69 20.23
CA GLY A 264 29.16 -17.79 19.99
C GLY A 264 29.62 -18.91 19.04
N LYS A 265 28.71 -19.77 18.58
CA LYS A 265 29.00 -20.90 17.68
C LYS A 265 28.40 -20.62 16.31
N TYR A 266 29.18 -20.03 15.41
CA TYR A 266 28.73 -19.64 14.08
C TYR A 266 29.51 -20.37 13.00
N GLU A 267 28.79 -21.13 12.18
CA GLU A 267 29.29 -21.80 10.99
C GLU A 267 28.54 -21.30 9.74
N LEU A 268 29.26 -20.71 8.80
CA LEU A 268 28.70 -20.07 7.60
C LEU A 268 28.48 -21.07 6.45
N LYS A 269 27.75 -22.17 6.73
CA LYS A 269 27.41 -23.20 5.73
C LYS A 269 25.97 -23.68 5.93
N PHE A 270 25.31 -24.07 4.85
CA PHE A 270 23.90 -24.52 4.87
C PHE A 270 23.71 -25.99 5.29
N SER A 271 24.77 -26.66 5.73
CA SER A 271 24.74 -28.03 6.26
C SER A 271 24.82 -28.05 7.80
N VAL A 272 24.58 -26.92 8.45
CA VAL A 272 24.63 -26.78 9.91
C VAL A 272 23.28 -27.17 10.48
N GLU A 273 23.30 -28.02 11.49
CA GLU A 273 22.12 -28.33 12.28
C GLU A 273 21.98 -27.34 13.44
N PRO A 274 20.77 -26.79 13.68
CA PRO A 274 20.49 -25.97 14.85
C PRO A 274 20.86 -26.67 16.17
N THR A 275 21.52 -25.97 17.07
CA THR A 275 21.93 -26.53 18.36
C THR A 275 20.77 -26.57 19.37
N ASN A 276 20.91 -27.38 20.42
CA ASN A 276 19.98 -27.37 21.55
C ASN A 276 20.31 -26.29 22.60
N ASP A 277 21.25 -25.38 22.29
CA ASP A 277 21.60 -24.26 23.14
C ASP A 277 20.42 -23.25 23.18
N LYS A 278 20.21 -22.58 24.33
CA LYS A 278 19.22 -21.50 24.47
C LYS A 278 19.54 -20.40 23.43
N LEU A 279 18.50 -19.85 22.80
CA LEU A 279 18.61 -18.70 21.91
C LEU A 279 19.12 -17.51 22.74
N SER A 280 20.38 -17.13 22.54
CA SER A 280 21.01 -16.05 23.32
C SER A 280 22.27 -15.52 22.65
N GLY A 281 22.80 -14.42 23.20
CA GLY A 281 24.06 -13.82 22.76
C GLY A 281 23.85 -12.65 21.80
N PRO A 282 24.95 -11.97 21.46
CA PRO A 282 24.90 -10.66 20.83
C PRO A 282 24.62 -10.71 19.31
N VAL A 283 24.76 -11.88 18.68
CA VAL A 283 24.32 -12.12 17.30
C VAL A 283 23.43 -13.36 17.24
N ILE A 284 22.28 -13.22 16.59
CA ILE A 284 21.43 -14.34 16.21
C ILE A 284 21.42 -14.42 14.69
N MET A 285 21.88 -15.52 14.12
CA MET A 285 21.89 -15.75 12.69
C MET A 285 20.75 -16.68 12.29
N ALA A 286 20.02 -16.30 11.26
CA ALA A 286 18.99 -17.13 10.63
C ALA A 286 19.28 -17.30 9.13
N SER A 287 19.13 -18.53 8.62
CA SER A 287 19.14 -18.82 7.18
C SER A 287 17.94 -19.65 6.81
N LEU A 288 17.09 -19.11 5.94
CA LEU A 288 15.84 -19.72 5.51
C LEU A 288 15.82 -19.80 3.99
N GLY A 289 15.44 -20.96 3.45
CA GLY A 289 15.32 -21.15 2.01
C GLY A 289 14.13 -22.04 1.70
N LEU A 290 13.13 -21.50 1.03
CA LEU A 290 11.99 -22.25 0.51
C LEU A 290 12.15 -22.51 -0.98
N ARG A 291 11.59 -23.63 -1.44
CA ARG A 291 11.47 -24.01 -2.85
C ARG A 291 10.00 -24.07 -3.25
N TYR A 292 9.67 -23.52 -4.41
CA TYR A 292 8.33 -23.58 -4.99
C TYR A 292 8.40 -24.27 -6.35
N HIS A 293 7.61 -25.32 -6.58
CA HIS A 293 7.76 -26.21 -7.74
C HIS A 293 9.23 -26.67 -7.97
N ASN A 294 9.93 -27.00 -6.88
CA ASN A 294 11.35 -27.37 -6.84
C ASN A 294 12.35 -26.24 -7.13
N TYR A 295 11.92 -25.00 -7.39
CA TYR A 295 12.83 -23.87 -7.57
C TYR A 295 13.18 -23.21 -6.24
N CYS A 296 14.45 -23.26 -5.88
CA CYS A 296 15.00 -22.83 -4.61
C CYS A 296 15.22 -21.32 -4.52
N SER A 297 15.04 -20.81 -3.31
CA SER A 297 15.45 -19.46 -2.91
C SER A 297 16.16 -19.53 -1.57
N ASN A 298 16.86 -18.45 -1.20
CA ASN A 298 17.62 -18.37 0.03
C ASN A 298 17.67 -16.94 0.56
N VAL A 299 17.51 -16.78 1.87
CA VAL A 299 17.70 -15.53 2.60
C VAL A 299 18.37 -15.80 3.95
N SER A 300 19.46 -15.11 4.23
CA SER A 300 20.14 -15.16 5.53
C SER A 300 20.28 -13.77 6.12
N ARG A 301 20.03 -13.65 7.43
CA ARG A 301 20.16 -12.40 8.18
C ARG A 301 20.89 -12.65 9.49
N SER A 302 21.63 -11.64 9.93
CA SER A 302 22.24 -11.58 11.26
C SER A 302 21.52 -10.47 12.03
N PHE A 303 20.92 -10.84 13.15
CA PHE A 303 20.24 -9.93 14.07
C PHE A 303 21.17 -9.63 15.24
N LEU A 304 21.26 -8.37 15.63
CA LEU A 304 22.20 -7.87 16.61
C LEU A 304 21.45 -7.57 17.92
N ILE A 305 21.80 -8.23 19.02
CA ILE A 305 21.15 -8.05 20.32
C ILE A 305 22.11 -7.31 21.25
N GLN A 306 21.79 -6.05 21.57
CA GLN A 306 22.68 -5.13 22.27
C GLN A 306 24.12 -5.19 21.68
N PRO A 307 24.34 -4.97 20.37
CA PRO A 307 25.68 -5.12 19.81
C PRO A 307 26.69 -4.12 20.38
N SER A 308 27.99 -4.46 20.36
CA SER A 308 29.04 -3.47 20.55
C SER A 308 29.18 -2.57 19.31
N LYS A 309 29.84 -1.41 19.45
CA LYS A 309 30.11 -0.52 18.31
C LYS A 309 30.94 -1.20 17.21
N GLU A 310 31.82 -2.14 17.57
CA GLU A 310 32.61 -2.90 16.60
C GLU A 310 31.72 -3.85 15.79
N MET A 311 30.80 -4.57 16.47
CA MET A 311 29.86 -5.48 15.83
C MET A 311 28.94 -4.73 14.86
N GLU A 312 28.43 -3.56 15.26
CA GLU A 312 27.64 -2.67 14.41
C GLU A 312 28.41 -2.25 13.16
N LYS A 313 29.64 -1.76 13.34
CA LYS A 313 30.51 -1.32 12.23
C LYS A 313 30.81 -2.46 11.25
N ASN A 314 31.09 -3.66 11.76
CA ASN A 314 31.37 -4.83 10.92
C ASN A 314 30.13 -5.31 10.16
N TYR A 315 28.93 -5.18 10.73
CA TYR A 315 27.68 -5.48 10.03
C TYR A 315 27.34 -4.42 8.97
N GLU A 316 27.47 -3.13 9.28
CA GLU A 316 27.29 -2.05 8.30
C GLU A 316 28.26 -2.23 7.12
N PHE A 317 29.52 -2.58 7.39
CA PHE A 317 30.50 -2.90 6.35
C PHE A 317 30.08 -4.10 5.47
N LEU A 318 29.49 -5.14 6.06
CA LEU A 318 28.97 -6.30 5.32
C LEU A 318 27.83 -5.90 4.36
N VAL A 319 26.95 -4.97 4.78
CA VAL A 319 25.89 -4.43 3.93
C VAL A 319 26.46 -3.59 2.80
N SER A 320 27.41 -2.68 3.08
CA SER A 320 28.07 -1.87 2.05
C SER A 320 28.86 -2.72 1.05
N LEU A 321 29.50 -3.82 1.50
CA LEU A 321 30.15 -4.77 0.60
C LEU A 321 29.14 -5.41 -0.37
N GLN A 322 27.93 -5.72 0.09
CA GLN A 322 26.88 -6.26 -0.78
C GLN A 322 26.46 -5.26 -1.86
N GLU A 323 26.22 -4.01 -1.46
CA GLU A 323 25.83 -2.92 -2.36
C GLU A 323 26.91 -2.64 -3.40
N HIS A 324 28.19 -2.63 -2.99
CA HIS A 324 29.32 -2.51 -3.93
C HIS A 324 29.33 -3.63 -4.97
N LEU A 325 29.09 -4.88 -4.55
CA LEU A 325 29.09 -6.03 -5.45
C LEU A 325 27.94 -6.04 -6.46
N PHE A 326 26.83 -5.32 -6.21
CA PHE A 326 25.74 -5.21 -7.19
C PHE A 326 26.20 -4.58 -8.51
N GLN A 327 27.18 -3.66 -8.48
CA GLN A 327 27.74 -3.03 -9.68
C GLN A 327 28.51 -4.02 -10.59
N TYR A 328 28.92 -5.16 -10.02
CA TYR A 328 29.68 -6.21 -10.70
C TYR A 328 28.83 -7.44 -11.02
N LEU A 329 27.64 -7.58 -10.42
CA LEU A 329 26.69 -8.68 -10.65
C LEU A 329 25.80 -8.40 -11.87
N LYS A 330 26.42 -8.34 -13.05
CA LYS A 330 25.78 -8.07 -14.34
C LYS A 330 26.21 -9.08 -15.41
N ASP A 331 25.49 -9.09 -16.52
CA ASP A 331 25.83 -9.91 -17.68
C ASP A 331 27.29 -9.69 -18.13
N GLY A 332 27.99 -10.78 -18.43
CA GLY A 332 29.38 -10.76 -18.90
C GLY A 332 30.44 -10.77 -17.80
N SER A 333 30.10 -10.57 -16.53
CA SER A 333 31.06 -10.60 -15.42
C SER A 333 31.56 -12.01 -15.11
N ARG A 334 32.86 -12.17 -14.84
CA ARG A 334 33.44 -13.47 -14.44
C ARG A 334 33.35 -13.72 -12.94
N PHE A 335 33.14 -14.97 -12.55
CA PHE A 335 32.92 -15.35 -11.14
C PHE A 335 34.14 -15.03 -10.26
N ASN A 336 35.35 -15.28 -10.76
CA ASN A 336 36.59 -14.96 -10.07
C ASN A 336 36.82 -13.46 -9.94
N GLU A 337 36.45 -12.66 -10.95
CA GLU A 337 36.55 -11.20 -10.92
C GLU A 337 35.65 -10.62 -9.84
N ILE A 338 34.39 -11.07 -9.75
CA ILE A 338 33.44 -10.65 -8.71
C ILE A 338 33.98 -10.98 -7.31
N TYR A 339 34.51 -12.20 -7.12
CA TYR A 339 35.11 -12.58 -5.83
C TYR A 339 36.34 -11.75 -5.49
N ASN A 340 37.24 -11.54 -6.46
CA ASN A 340 38.46 -10.77 -6.25
C ASN A 340 38.13 -9.29 -5.98
N GLU A 341 37.06 -8.76 -6.56
CA GLU A 341 36.57 -7.42 -6.27
C GLU A 341 36.06 -7.28 -4.83
N ALA A 342 35.37 -8.30 -4.31
CA ALA A 342 35.01 -8.34 -2.89
C ALA A 342 36.26 -8.28 -2.00
N ILE A 343 37.29 -9.06 -2.33
CA ILE A 343 38.56 -9.07 -1.59
C ILE A 343 39.27 -7.72 -1.67
N LYS A 344 39.31 -7.08 -2.85
CA LYS A 344 39.88 -5.73 -3.00
C LYS A 344 39.13 -4.74 -2.14
N TYR A 345 37.79 -4.74 -2.16
CA TYR A 345 37.00 -3.80 -1.36
C TYR A 345 37.30 -3.95 0.14
N ILE A 346 37.42 -5.20 0.61
CA ILE A 346 37.82 -5.51 1.99
C ILE A 346 39.23 -5.02 2.29
N ASP A 347 40.21 -5.26 1.42
CA ASP A 347 41.58 -4.79 1.61
C ASP A 347 41.68 -3.26 1.73
N HIS A 348 40.88 -2.51 0.96
CA HIS A 348 40.92 -1.04 0.97
C HIS A 348 40.27 -0.42 2.21
N HIS A 349 39.18 -1.01 2.71
CA HIS A 349 38.38 -0.40 3.79
C HIS A 349 38.65 -1.01 5.16
N ASN A 350 38.87 -2.32 5.24
CA ASN A 350 39.12 -3.01 6.52
C ASN A 350 39.89 -4.32 6.31
N SER A 351 41.21 -4.21 6.08
CA SER A 351 42.07 -5.34 5.73
C SER A 351 42.12 -6.44 6.80
N SER A 352 41.80 -6.15 8.07
CA SER A 352 41.79 -7.13 9.15
C SER A 352 40.69 -8.19 8.97
N LEU A 353 39.58 -7.86 8.31
CA LEU A 353 38.45 -8.78 8.10
C LEU A 353 38.68 -9.80 6.98
N LYS A 354 39.73 -9.63 6.18
CA LYS A 354 40.00 -10.49 5.01
C LYS A 354 40.22 -11.96 5.36
N SER A 355 40.92 -12.25 6.45
CA SER A 355 41.13 -13.63 6.91
C SER A 355 39.84 -14.30 7.37
N ASN A 356 38.85 -13.51 7.75
CA ASN A 356 37.58 -13.93 8.32
C ASN A 356 36.49 -14.11 7.25
N PHE A 357 36.70 -13.53 6.07
CA PHE A 357 35.75 -13.56 4.96
C PHE A 357 35.56 -14.96 4.38
N VAL A 358 34.34 -15.23 3.90
CA VAL A 358 33.99 -16.50 3.25
C VAL A 358 34.87 -16.78 2.02
N LYS A 359 35.21 -18.07 1.82
CA LYS A 359 36.04 -18.53 0.68
C LYS A 359 35.31 -18.53 -0.66
N ASN A 360 33.99 -18.37 -0.64
CA ASN A 360 33.12 -18.24 -1.81
C ASN A 360 31.96 -17.32 -1.42
N ILE A 361 31.48 -16.52 -2.36
CA ILE A 361 30.41 -15.54 -2.12
C ILE A 361 29.06 -16.04 -2.63
N GLY A 362 28.88 -17.35 -2.68
CA GLY A 362 27.65 -17.98 -3.15
C GLY A 362 27.77 -18.73 -4.47
N THR A 363 26.62 -19.06 -5.06
CA THR A 363 26.51 -19.92 -6.24
C THR A 363 25.33 -19.51 -7.12
N LEU A 364 25.25 -20.02 -8.34
CA LEU A 364 23.95 -20.06 -9.04
C LEU A 364 22.94 -20.88 -8.23
N ILE A 365 21.69 -20.44 -8.28
CA ILE A 365 20.54 -21.07 -7.63
C ILE A 365 19.41 -21.23 -8.66
N GLY A 366 18.61 -22.26 -8.48
CA GLY A 366 17.51 -22.60 -9.38
C GLY A 366 16.77 -23.82 -8.87
N ILE A 367 16.56 -24.79 -9.74
CA ILE A 367 16.11 -26.13 -9.33
C ILE A 367 17.17 -26.87 -8.48
N ASP A 368 18.42 -26.42 -8.58
CA ASP A 368 19.52 -26.79 -7.72
C ASP A 368 19.73 -25.68 -6.69
N PHE A 369 19.67 -26.01 -5.40
CA PHE A 369 19.91 -25.04 -4.33
C PHE A 369 21.34 -24.48 -4.38
N ARG A 370 22.32 -25.34 -4.71
CA ARG A 370 23.74 -24.97 -4.72
C ARG A 370 24.46 -25.63 -5.88
N ASP A 371 24.53 -24.91 -6.99
CA ASP A 371 25.24 -25.40 -8.16
C ASP A 371 26.77 -25.48 -7.92
N SER A 372 27.25 -26.70 -7.69
CA SER A 372 28.66 -26.96 -7.41
C SER A 372 29.62 -26.67 -8.57
N ALA A 373 29.12 -26.57 -9.81
CA ALA A 373 29.90 -26.13 -10.97
C ALA A 373 29.90 -24.60 -11.13
N ALA A 374 29.02 -23.90 -10.42
CA ALA A 374 28.79 -22.46 -10.53
C ALA A 374 29.07 -21.72 -9.22
N VAL A 375 30.14 -22.10 -8.52
CA VAL A 375 30.54 -21.44 -7.26
C VAL A 375 31.34 -20.17 -7.55
N ILE A 376 30.93 -19.05 -6.97
CA ILE A 376 31.60 -17.75 -7.12
C ILE A 376 32.76 -17.69 -6.11
N ASN A 377 33.97 -17.92 -6.60
CA ASN A 377 35.22 -17.92 -5.82
C ASN A 377 36.40 -17.47 -6.70
N SER A 378 37.58 -17.29 -6.11
CA SER A 378 38.78 -16.79 -6.80
C SER A 378 39.29 -17.63 -7.97
N LYS A 379 38.81 -18.87 -8.15
CA LYS A 379 39.30 -19.82 -9.16
C LYS A 379 38.33 -20.05 -10.31
N ASN A 380 37.05 -19.74 -10.14
CA ASN A 380 36.04 -20.06 -11.15
C ASN A 380 35.97 -18.96 -12.21
N GLU A 381 36.27 -19.29 -13.46
CA GLU A 381 36.31 -18.31 -14.57
C GLU A 381 35.00 -18.21 -15.35
N ARG A 382 33.95 -18.89 -14.87
CA ARG A 382 32.65 -18.86 -15.53
C ARG A 382 32.11 -17.43 -15.61
N VAL A 383 31.41 -17.14 -16.71
CA VAL A 383 30.76 -15.86 -16.99
C VAL A 383 29.30 -15.92 -16.55
N LEU A 384 28.84 -14.88 -15.84
CA LEU A 384 27.41 -14.67 -15.53
C LEU A 384 26.66 -14.28 -16.79
N LYS A 385 25.52 -14.91 -17.01
CA LYS A 385 24.61 -14.55 -18.10
C LYS A 385 23.38 -13.82 -17.60
N GLU A 386 22.83 -12.94 -18.41
CA GLU A 386 21.53 -12.33 -18.17
C GLU A 386 20.46 -13.39 -17.85
N ASN A 387 19.53 -13.06 -16.94
CA ASN A 387 18.48 -13.94 -16.40
C ASN A 387 18.97 -15.11 -15.54
N SER A 388 20.27 -15.27 -15.31
CA SER A 388 20.77 -16.18 -14.28
C SER A 388 20.31 -15.71 -12.90
N VAL A 389 20.17 -16.65 -11.97
CA VAL A 389 19.82 -16.34 -10.58
C VAL A 389 20.93 -16.83 -9.67
N VAL A 390 21.42 -15.94 -8.81
CA VAL A 390 22.55 -16.15 -7.89
C VAL A 390 22.02 -16.10 -6.47
N ASN A 391 22.44 -17.04 -5.64
CA ASN A 391 22.40 -16.90 -4.19
C ASN A 391 23.70 -16.24 -3.76
N LEU A 392 23.68 -14.93 -3.50
CA LEU A 392 24.84 -14.16 -3.05
C LEU A 392 24.97 -14.34 -1.53
N VAL A 393 26.09 -14.89 -1.07
CA VAL A 393 26.32 -15.22 0.34
C VAL A 393 27.58 -14.52 0.81
N LEU A 394 27.43 -13.50 1.64
CA LEU A 394 28.54 -12.73 2.20
C LEU A 394 28.59 -12.94 3.71
N GLY A 395 29.78 -13.09 4.26
CA GLY A 395 29.90 -13.23 5.70
C GLY A 395 31.33 -13.24 6.20
N PHE A 396 31.43 -13.01 7.51
CA PHE A 396 32.68 -13.02 8.27
C PHE A 396 32.54 -14.03 9.41
N SER A 397 33.47 -14.96 9.48
CA SER A 397 33.52 -16.03 10.47
C SER A 397 34.64 -15.78 11.48
N ASN A 398 34.52 -16.33 12.69
CA ASN A 398 35.54 -16.23 13.74
C ASN A 398 35.94 -14.78 14.09
N LEU A 399 34.96 -13.86 14.11
CA LEU A 399 35.18 -12.52 14.67
C LEU A 399 35.19 -12.62 16.19
N ASN A 400 35.88 -11.71 16.87
CA ASN A 400 35.91 -11.70 18.33
C ASN A 400 35.79 -10.27 18.85
N ASP A 401 34.80 -10.05 19.71
CA ASP A 401 34.62 -8.81 20.45
C ASP A 401 35.25 -8.95 21.84
N GLU A 402 35.90 -7.90 22.34
CA GLU A 402 36.59 -7.92 23.65
C GLU A 402 35.60 -8.12 24.81
N GLU A 403 34.38 -7.61 24.70
CA GLU A 403 33.37 -7.63 25.76
C GLU A 403 32.37 -8.78 25.59
N LYS A 404 31.98 -9.07 24.34
CA LYS A 404 30.89 -10.00 24.01
C LYS A 404 31.36 -11.33 23.40
N GLY A 405 32.67 -11.50 23.20
CA GLY A 405 33.28 -12.75 22.77
C GLY A 405 33.15 -13.04 21.26
N SER A 406 33.28 -14.32 20.89
CA SER A 406 33.29 -14.76 19.49
C SER A 406 31.94 -14.56 18.81
N TYR A 407 31.93 -14.01 17.60
CA TYR A 407 30.74 -13.85 16.77
C TYR A 407 30.99 -14.10 15.29
N GLY A 408 29.90 -14.21 14.52
CA GLY A 408 29.91 -14.33 13.07
C GLY A 408 28.82 -13.47 12.47
N LEU A 409 29.02 -13.03 11.23
CA LEU A 409 28.05 -12.25 10.46
C LEU A 409 27.80 -12.94 9.12
N LEU A 410 26.54 -13.01 8.73
CA LEU A 410 26.08 -13.59 7.48
C LEU A 410 24.93 -12.76 6.90
N LEU A 411 25.06 -12.46 5.62
CA LEU A 411 24.04 -11.82 4.80
C LEU A 411 23.94 -12.62 3.50
N SER A 412 22.75 -13.10 3.18
CA SER A 412 22.54 -13.75 1.88
C SER A 412 21.20 -13.39 1.26
N ASP A 413 21.20 -13.33 -0.07
CA ASP A 413 20.05 -12.95 -0.85
C ASP A 413 20.00 -13.67 -2.19
N THR A 414 18.79 -13.93 -2.67
CA THR A 414 18.53 -14.46 -4.01
C THR A 414 18.38 -13.31 -5.00
N ILE A 415 19.19 -13.31 -6.06
CA ILE A 415 19.37 -12.18 -6.96
C ILE A 415 19.26 -12.64 -8.41
N ARG A 416 18.47 -11.93 -9.22
CA ARG A 416 18.38 -12.14 -10.67
C ARG A 416 19.32 -11.18 -11.40
N ILE A 417 20.16 -11.73 -12.27
CA ILE A 417 21.09 -10.96 -13.10
C ILE A 417 20.35 -10.35 -14.29
N THR A 418 20.66 -9.09 -14.60
CA THR A 418 20.14 -8.35 -15.76
C THR A 418 21.31 -7.82 -16.61
N GLY A 419 21.02 -7.18 -17.74
CA GLY A 419 22.03 -6.41 -18.50
C GLY A 419 22.56 -5.15 -17.80
N SER A 420 21.95 -4.71 -16.69
CA SER A 420 22.34 -3.54 -15.89
C SER A 420 22.48 -3.90 -14.41
N GLU A 421 21.66 -3.31 -13.54
CA GLU A 421 21.66 -3.60 -12.11
C GLU A 421 20.90 -4.90 -11.81
N PRO A 422 21.44 -5.75 -10.92
CA PRO A 422 20.77 -6.97 -10.53
C PRO A 422 19.46 -6.69 -9.78
N ILE A 423 18.48 -7.58 -9.93
CA ILE A 423 17.19 -7.48 -9.24
C ILE A 423 17.20 -8.38 -8.02
N LEU A 424 17.03 -7.79 -6.84
CA LEU A 424 16.89 -8.50 -5.59
C LEU A 424 15.52 -9.19 -5.51
N LEU A 425 15.50 -10.52 -5.35
CA LEU A 425 14.25 -11.28 -5.19
C LEU A 425 13.84 -11.42 -3.72
N THR A 426 14.80 -11.38 -2.79
CA THR A 426 14.59 -11.50 -1.34
C THR A 426 14.73 -10.16 -0.62
N GLU A 427 13.77 -9.27 -0.85
CA GLU A 427 13.69 -7.99 -0.13
C GLU A 427 13.19 -8.20 1.32
N SER A 428 14.09 -8.60 2.22
CA SER A 428 13.83 -8.59 3.67
C SER A 428 14.70 -7.53 4.40
N PRO A 429 14.22 -6.99 5.54
CA PRO A 429 14.96 -6.03 6.35
C PRO A 429 16.41 -6.45 6.59
N LYS A 430 17.34 -5.51 6.41
CA LYS A 430 18.79 -5.73 6.56
C LYS A 430 19.56 -4.51 7.01
N ILE A 431 18.93 -3.33 7.08
CA ILE A 431 19.58 -2.12 7.59
C ILE A 431 19.72 -2.27 9.10
N LYS A 432 20.83 -1.79 9.68
CA LYS A 432 21.10 -1.86 11.13
C LYS A 432 19.89 -1.53 12.01
N LYS A 433 19.17 -0.44 11.69
CA LYS A 433 18.01 0.03 12.47
C LYS A 433 16.85 -0.98 12.53
N GLU A 434 16.79 -1.94 11.63
CA GLU A 434 15.73 -2.95 11.53
C GLU A 434 16.15 -4.31 12.10
N ILE A 435 17.46 -4.54 12.25
CA ILE A 435 18.04 -5.83 12.66
C ILE A 435 18.78 -5.76 14.01
N ALA A 436 18.99 -4.55 14.55
CA ALA A 436 19.58 -4.33 15.87
C ALA A 436 18.49 -4.06 16.92
N PHE A 437 18.55 -4.81 18.02
CA PHE A 437 17.62 -4.77 19.14
C PHE A 437 18.35 -4.27 20.38
N TYR A 438 17.76 -3.31 21.08
CA TYR A 438 18.26 -2.75 22.33
C TYR A 438 17.15 -2.91 23.37
N PHE A 439 17.51 -3.35 24.57
CA PHE A 439 16.58 -3.33 25.70
C PHE A 439 16.62 -1.95 26.33
N ASP A 440 15.46 -1.36 26.57
CA ASP A 440 15.33 -0.16 27.39
C ASP A 440 15.66 -0.56 28.84
N ASP A 441 16.88 -0.31 29.28
CA ASP A 441 17.19 -0.37 30.71
C ASP A 441 16.48 0.84 31.37
N ASP A 442 15.59 0.55 32.32
CA ASP A 442 14.82 1.52 33.11
C ASP A 442 15.70 2.68 33.63
N GLU A 443 15.29 3.91 33.32
CA GLU A 443 15.60 5.18 34.01
C GLU A 443 17.01 5.35 34.62
N GLU A 444 18.00 5.74 33.81
CA GLU A 444 18.99 6.72 34.28
C GLU A 444 18.55 8.12 33.86
N VAL A 445 17.84 8.76 34.78
CA VAL A 445 17.57 10.21 34.77
C VAL A 445 18.91 10.93 34.63
N ASP A 446 19.11 11.58 33.49
CA ASP A 446 20.24 12.44 33.18
C ASP A 446 20.23 13.64 34.16
N SER A 447 20.85 13.42 35.32
CA SER A 447 21.14 14.45 36.32
C SER A 447 22.60 14.84 36.18
N ASN A 448 22.93 15.49 35.07
CA ASN A 448 24.15 16.27 34.95
C ASN A 448 24.07 17.55 35.82
N ILE A 449 24.16 17.38 37.14
CA ILE A 449 24.58 18.42 38.07
C ILE A 449 25.91 17.99 38.68
N LYS A 450 26.89 18.88 38.51
CA LYS A 450 28.31 18.81 38.89
C LYS A 450 28.54 18.13 40.25
N LYS A 451 29.47 17.17 40.28
CA LYS A 451 30.07 16.62 41.51
C LYS A 451 31.02 17.63 42.13
N GLU A 452 30.81 17.91 43.42
CA GLU A 452 31.88 18.25 44.38
C GLU A 452 31.84 17.25 45.54
N ASP A 453 33.01 17.06 46.14
CA ASP A 453 33.47 15.96 46.97
C ASP A 453 32.76 15.73 48.32
N GLY A 454 32.82 14.48 48.84
CA GLY A 454 32.63 14.24 50.29
C GLY A 454 32.30 12.82 50.75
N ILE A 455 33.31 11.96 50.88
CA ILE A 455 33.59 10.98 51.96
C ILE A 455 32.41 10.31 52.73
N GLY A 456 32.39 8.96 52.75
CA GLY A 456 32.16 8.20 54.01
C GLY A 456 31.25 6.96 54.01
N ASN A 457 31.87 5.78 53.90
CA ASN A 457 31.62 4.49 54.58
C ASN A 457 30.21 4.02 55.03
N GLY A 458 29.86 2.78 54.66
CA GLY A 458 29.13 1.85 55.55
C GLY A 458 28.14 0.86 54.91
N LYS A 459 28.61 -0.34 54.52
CA LYS A 459 27.81 -1.59 54.33
C LYS A 459 27.41 -2.19 55.70
N PRO A 460 26.67 -3.33 55.79
CA PRO A 460 25.44 -3.80 55.10
C PRO A 460 24.42 -4.45 56.08
N VAL A 461 23.16 -4.69 55.70
CA VAL A 461 22.32 -5.73 56.37
C VAL A 461 21.44 -6.49 55.37
N GLN A 462 21.41 -7.81 55.54
CA GLN A 462 20.75 -8.85 54.76
C GLN A 462 19.33 -9.20 55.25
N GLN A 463 18.65 -10.03 54.45
CA GLN A 463 17.50 -10.95 54.75
C GLN A 463 16.10 -10.34 54.52
N LYS A 464 15.09 -11.01 53.95
CA LYS A 464 14.84 -12.45 53.71
C LYS A 464 13.66 -12.61 52.72
N LYS A 465 13.59 -13.78 52.07
CA LYS A 465 12.45 -14.30 51.28
C LYS A 465 11.23 -14.59 52.17
N GLU A 466 10.02 -14.35 51.67
CA GLU A 466 8.87 -15.26 51.83
C GLU A 466 7.76 -15.03 50.78
N LYS A 467 6.88 -16.02 50.65
CA LYS A 467 6.14 -16.46 49.45
C LYS A 467 4.72 -15.85 49.28
N ASN A 468 4.30 -15.83 48.01
CA ASN A 468 2.96 -16.04 47.44
C ASN A 468 1.72 -15.39 48.09
N VAL A 469 1.14 -14.41 47.39
CA VAL A 469 -0.32 -14.27 47.24
C VAL A 469 -0.62 -13.96 45.77
N LYS A 470 -1.48 -14.79 45.17
CA LYS A 470 -2.07 -14.59 43.84
C LYS A 470 -3.02 -13.39 43.89
N SER A 471 -2.84 -12.43 42.99
CA SER A 471 -3.87 -11.46 42.62
C SER A 471 -3.91 -11.36 41.10
N GLU A 472 -4.98 -11.89 40.52
CA GLU A 472 -5.36 -11.65 39.13
C GLU A 472 -5.65 -10.15 38.96
N SER A 473 -4.98 -9.54 37.99
CA SER A 473 -5.31 -8.22 37.44
C SER A 473 -4.95 -8.25 35.95
N PRO A 474 -5.79 -7.72 35.07
CA PRO A 474 -5.73 -7.99 33.65
C PRO A 474 -4.50 -7.29 33.05
N ALA A 475 -3.70 -8.07 32.32
CA ALA A 475 -2.62 -7.59 31.48
C ALA A 475 -3.17 -6.56 30.50
N VAL A 476 -2.83 -5.30 30.73
CA VAL A 476 -2.92 -4.25 29.71
C VAL A 476 -1.86 -4.62 28.68
N LYS A 477 -2.32 -5.07 27.51
CA LYS A 477 -1.47 -5.29 26.35
C LYS A 477 -0.88 -3.94 25.96
N THR A 478 0.42 -3.77 26.13
CA THR A 478 1.14 -2.64 25.56
C THR A 478 1.21 -2.90 24.06
N GLU A 479 0.41 -2.17 23.30
CA GLU A 479 0.34 -2.26 21.85
C GLU A 479 1.64 -1.78 21.21
N ASN A 480 2.15 -2.57 20.25
CA ASN A 480 3.29 -2.25 19.40
C ASN A 480 2.99 -1.03 18.52
N TYR A 481 3.39 0.17 18.94
CA TYR A 481 3.49 1.34 18.05
C TYR A 481 4.77 1.23 17.21
N GLY A 482 4.72 0.44 16.13
CA GLY A 482 5.83 0.20 15.22
C GLY A 482 5.97 1.27 14.12
N ASN A 483 7.20 1.81 13.99
CA ASN A 483 7.84 2.46 12.84
C ASN A 483 6.95 3.03 11.71
N THR A 484 6.63 4.33 11.80
CA THR A 484 5.96 5.10 10.75
C THR A 484 6.80 6.30 10.31
N ARG A 485 6.55 6.83 9.10
CA ARG A 485 7.30 7.97 8.50
C ARG A 485 7.34 9.19 9.43
N VAL A 486 6.26 9.40 10.16
CA VAL A 486 6.09 10.48 11.15
C VAL A 486 6.87 10.24 12.46
N LEU A 487 7.03 8.99 12.91
CA LEU A 487 7.88 8.65 14.08
C LEU A 487 9.39 8.75 13.76
N LYS A 488 9.77 8.66 12.48
CA LYS A 488 11.14 8.95 12.02
C LYS A 488 11.48 10.45 12.11
N ALA A 489 10.49 11.34 11.96
CA ALA A 489 10.66 12.79 12.05
C ALA A 489 11.01 13.25 13.48
N LYS A 490 10.29 12.74 14.49
CA LYS A 490 10.60 13.03 15.91
C LYS A 490 12.02 12.60 16.31
N ARG A 491 12.46 11.43 15.85
CA ARG A 491 13.84 10.93 16.10
C ARG A 491 14.93 11.72 15.38
N ARG A 492 14.61 12.54 14.37
CA ARG A 492 15.59 13.43 13.68
C ARG A 492 15.63 14.82 14.32
N ALA A 493 14.48 15.38 14.71
CA ALA A 493 14.38 16.69 15.35
C ALA A 493 15.07 16.73 16.74
N GLU A 494 15.05 15.63 17.49
CA GLU A 494 15.62 15.59 18.85
C GLU A 494 17.14 15.31 18.90
N GLN A 495 17.82 15.01 17.77
CA GLN A 495 19.16 14.39 17.80
C GLN A 495 20.34 15.20 17.23
N ASN A 496 20.22 16.38 16.61
CA ASN A 496 21.37 17.00 15.93
C ASN A 496 21.42 18.53 16.02
N ASN A 497 22.53 19.05 16.58
CA ASN A 497 22.75 20.45 16.95
C ASN A 497 23.63 21.21 15.92
N SER A 498 23.40 21.01 14.61
CA SER A 498 24.11 21.75 13.54
C SER A 498 23.14 22.14 12.42
N GLU A 499 22.62 23.37 12.48
CA GLU A 499 21.59 23.92 11.60
C GLU A 499 22.00 23.97 10.11
N GLU A 500 23.28 24.21 9.81
CA GLU A 500 23.75 24.38 8.41
C GLU A 500 23.79 23.08 7.60
N GLY A 501 24.15 21.94 8.22
CA GLY A 501 24.24 20.66 7.52
C GLY A 501 22.88 20.03 7.20
N GLN A 502 21.86 20.31 8.00
CA GLN A 502 20.50 19.80 7.79
C GLN A 502 19.82 20.47 6.61
N SER A 503 20.00 21.80 6.45
CA SER A 503 19.40 22.55 5.34
C SER A 503 19.92 22.06 3.97
N GLN A 504 21.20 21.73 3.86
CA GLN A 504 21.78 21.23 2.60
C GLN A 504 21.29 19.82 2.25
N ILE A 505 21.23 18.91 3.22
CA ILE A 505 20.67 17.55 3.03
C ILE A 505 19.19 17.63 2.65
N GLN A 506 18.43 18.52 3.28
CA GLN A 506 17.02 18.74 2.95
C GLN A 506 16.85 19.23 1.51
N LYS A 507 17.69 20.17 1.06
CA LYS A 507 17.68 20.66 -0.34
C LYS A 507 17.98 19.53 -1.33
N GLU A 508 18.96 18.68 -1.05
CA GLU A 508 19.31 17.54 -1.91
C GLU A 508 18.15 16.52 -2.00
N ILE A 509 17.54 16.16 -0.88
CA ILE A 509 16.38 15.26 -0.85
C ILE A 509 15.21 15.87 -1.62
N GLN A 510 14.93 17.16 -1.43
CA GLN A 510 13.84 17.84 -2.13
C GLN A 510 14.08 17.90 -3.65
N ALA A 511 15.32 18.13 -4.09
CA ALA A 511 15.67 18.07 -5.51
C ALA A 511 15.42 16.67 -6.10
N GLU A 512 15.79 15.61 -5.38
CA GLU A 512 15.51 14.23 -5.79
C GLU A 512 13.99 13.96 -5.85
N LEU A 513 13.22 14.45 -4.88
CA LEU A 513 11.76 14.30 -4.85
C LEU A 513 11.07 15.02 -6.01
N HIS A 514 11.49 16.24 -6.34
CA HIS A 514 10.99 16.98 -7.50
C HIS A 514 11.33 16.25 -8.81
N ALA A 515 12.56 15.76 -8.97
CA ALA A 515 12.96 14.97 -10.14
C ALA A 515 12.17 13.66 -10.26
N LYS A 516 11.90 13.00 -9.13
CA LYS A 516 11.09 11.78 -9.09
C LYS A 516 9.64 12.05 -9.49
N ARG A 517 9.02 13.12 -8.99
CA ARG A 517 7.65 13.49 -9.40
C ARG A 517 7.57 13.87 -10.87
N GLN A 518 8.55 14.62 -11.36
CA GLN A 518 8.64 14.98 -12.78
C GLN A 518 8.67 13.73 -13.67
N LYS A 519 9.49 12.73 -13.30
CA LYS A 519 9.55 11.45 -14.02
C LYS A 519 8.24 10.66 -13.91
N GLU A 520 7.65 10.58 -12.72
CA GLU A 520 6.35 9.93 -12.52
C GLU A 520 5.23 10.61 -13.35
N GLY A 521 5.22 11.93 -13.46
CA GLY A 521 4.27 12.69 -14.28
C GLY A 521 4.38 12.34 -15.77
N LEU A 522 5.61 12.32 -16.30
CA LEU A 522 5.88 11.93 -17.69
C LEU A 522 5.54 10.46 -18.00
N GLU A 523 5.64 9.56 -17.01
CA GLU A 523 5.23 8.16 -17.16
C GLU A 523 3.71 7.96 -17.05
N ARG A 524 3.03 8.79 -16.25
CA ARG A 524 1.58 8.70 -16.03
C ARG A 524 0.76 9.22 -17.22
N PHE A 525 1.22 10.27 -17.89
CA PHE A 525 0.52 10.90 -19.01
C PHE A 525 1.21 10.54 -20.33
N ASN A 526 0.47 9.94 -21.27
CA ASN A 526 1.02 9.49 -22.57
C ASN A 526 0.69 10.55 -23.66
N PRO A 527 1.53 10.77 -24.69
CA PRO A 527 1.22 11.66 -25.81
C PRO A 527 -0.09 11.38 -26.57
N GLU A 528 -0.70 10.20 -26.42
CA GLU A 528 -2.04 9.94 -26.97
C GLU A 528 -3.17 10.62 -26.19
N ASP A 529 -2.98 10.85 -24.87
CA ASP A 529 -3.93 11.58 -24.02
C ASP A 529 -3.90 13.10 -24.27
N ALA A 530 -2.79 13.62 -24.81
CA ALA A 530 -2.61 15.04 -25.13
C ALA A 530 -3.44 15.52 -26.33
N LYS A 531 -3.98 14.60 -27.15
CA LYS A 531 -4.78 14.94 -28.35
C LYS A 531 -6.27 14.88 -28.15
N ASP A 532 -6.73 14.20 -27.10
CA ASP A 532 -8.12 14.22 -26.67
C ASP A 532 -8.23 15.18 -25.49
N GLY A 533 -7.91 16.45 -25.76
CA GLY A 533 -8.44 17.53 -24.94
C GLY A 533 -9.94 17.37 -24.94
N SER A 534 -10.48 16.79 -23.86
CA SER A 534 -11.91 16.56 -23.72
C SER A 534 -12.54 17.94 -23.61
N GLU A 535 -12.82 18.56 -24.76
CA GLU A 535 -13.87 19.54 -24.85
C GLU A 535 -15.09 18.83 -24.27
N SER A 536 -15.43 19.15 -23.03
CA SER A 536 -16.68 18.77 -22.41
C SER A 536 -17.78 19.39 -23.28
N ARG A 537 -18.13 18.71 -24.38
CA ARG A 537 -19.17 19.12 -25.30
C ARG A 537 -20.43 19.14 -24.47
N ALA A 538 -20.97 20.32 -24.25
CA ALA A 538 -22.17 20.47 -23.47
C ALA A 538 -23.26 19.60 -24.11
N VAL A 539 -23.73 18.60 -23.37
CA VAL A 539 -24.66 17.62 -23.89
C VAL A 539 -26.03 18.29 -23.97
N PHE A 540 -26.58 18.37 -25.18
CA PHE A 540 -27.93 18.88 -25.36
C PHE A 540 -28.94 17.88 -24.78
N LYS A 541 -29.76 18.35 -23.82
CA LYS A 541 -30.84 17.58 -23.23
C LYS A 541 -32.17 18.05 -23.81
N ARG A 542 -32.80 17.22 -24.64
CA ARG A 542 -34.09 17.53 -25.24
C ARG A 542 -35.19 17.46 -24.18
N TYR A 543 -35.77 18.62 -23.86
CA TYR A 543 -36.96 18.72 -23.01
C TYR A 543 -38.22 18.75 -23.88
N GLU A 544 -39.15 17.84 -23.63
CA GLU A 544 -40.39 17.73 -24.40
C GLU A 544 -41.60 18.00 -23.49
N SER A 545 -42.35 19.06 -23.79
CA SER A 545 -43.53 19.48 -23.04
C SER A 545 -44.77 18.63 -23.36
N TYR A 546 -45.03 18.41 -24.64
CA TYR A 546 -46.17 17.63 -25.14
C TYR A 546 -45.73 16.88 -26.41
N VAL A 547 -46.02 15.59 -26.47
CA VAL A 547 -45.71 14.73 -27.63
C VAL A 547 -46.80 14.82 -28.71
N ARG A 548 -48.05 15.08 -28.29
CA ARG A 548 -49.23 15.15 -29.16
C ARG A 548 -50.05 16.38 -28.84
N GLU A 549 -50.68 16.97 -29.85
CA GLU A 549 -51.57 18.13 -29.71
C GLU A 549 -52.73 17.86 -28.72
N SER A 550 -53.23 16.62 -28.67
CA SER A 550 -54.29 16.21 -27.74
C SER A 550 -53.92 16.30 -26.25
N GLN A 551 -52.64 16.47 -25.92
CA GLN A 551 -52.16 16.61 -24.55
C GLN A 551 -52.19 18.08 -24.07
N ILE A 552 -52.35 19.03 -24.98
CA ILE A 552 -52.48 20.45 -24.63
C ILE A 552 -53.84 20.66 -23.94
N PRO A 553 -53.88 21.29 -22.76
CA PRO A 553 -55.13 21.52 -22.03
C PRO A 553 -56.19 22.26 -22.87
N ASN A 554 -57.44 21.78 -22.89
CA ASN A 554 -58.52 22.37 -23.71
C ASN A 554 -58.90 23.81 -23.33
N ASN A 555 -58.50 24.28 -22.13
CA ASN A 555 -58.78 25.61 -21.60
C ASN A 555 -57.87 26.72 -22.14
N VAL A 556 -56.95 26.43 -23.08
CA VAL A 556 -55.97 27.40 -23.63
C VAL A 556 -56.48 28.24 -24.81
N LYS A 557 -57.77 28.12 -25.19
CA LYS A 557 -58.38 28.85 -26.32
C LYS A 557 -58.74 30.30 -26.01
N ASP A 558 -58.54 30.76 -24.78
CA ASP A 558 -58.99 32.06 -24.26
C ASP A 558 -57.94 33.19 -24.40
N LEU A 559 -56.89 32.97 -25.22
CA LEU A 559 -55.80 33.92 -25.51
C LEU A 559 -55.07 34.45 -24.26
N LYS A 560 -55.07 33.67 -23.18
CA LYS A 560 -54.35 33.99 -21.95
C LYS A 560 -53.09 33.15 -21.81
N ILE A 561 -52.16 33.63 -20.97
CA ILE A 561 -51.00 32.87 -20.55
C ILE A 561 -51.46 31.80 -19.55
N HIS A 562 -51.13 30.54 -19.83
CA HIS A 562 -51.41 29.40 -18.96
C HIS A 562 -50.12 28.73 -18.49
N ILE A 563 -50.17 28.15 -17.30
CA ILE A 563 -49.04 27.46 -16.69
C ILE A 563 -49.48 26.05 -16.39
N ASP A 564 -48.85 25.08 -17.05
CA ASP A 564 -49.06 23.67 -16.79
C ASP A 564 -47.94 23.16 -15.85
N SER A 565 -48.24 23.15 -14.56
CA SER A 565 -47.31 22.67 -13.53
C SER A 565 -47.04 21.16 -13.63
N LYS A 566 -47.92 20.37 -14.25
CA LYS A 566 -47.73 18.91 -14.39
C LYS A 566 -46.66 18.59 -15.42
N ASN A 567 -46.72 19.25 -16.57
CA ASN A 567 -45.76 19.08 -17.67
C ASN A 567 -44.66 20.16 -17.66
N GLN A 568 -44.52 20.92 -16.57
CA GLN A 568 -43.48 21.94 -16.36
C GLN A 568 -43.36 22.94 -17.53
N THR A 569 -44.50 23.44 -18.02
CA THR A 569 -44.58 24.17 -19.29
C THR A 569 -45.38 25.47 -19.16
N ILE A 570 -44.88 26.52 -19.81
CA ILE A 570 -45.54 27.81 -19.96
C ILE A 570 -46.20 27.84 -21.34
N ILE A 571 -47.51 28.06 -21.42
CA ILE A 571 -48.24 28.14 -22.68
C ILE A 571 -48.51 29.61 -22.98
N LEU A 572 -47.93 30.09 -24.08
CA LEU A 572 -47.97 31.49 -24.48
C LEU A 572 -48.81 31.67 -25.74
N PRO A 573 -49.72 32.67 -25.79
CA PRO A 573 -50.49 32.97 -26.99
C PRO A 573 -49.63 33.79 -27.97
N ILE A 574 -49.08 33.15 -29.00
CA ILE A 574 -48.33 33.81 -30.08
C ILE A 574 -49.22 33.91 -31.31
N LEU A 575 -49.58 35.12 -31.71
CA LEU A 575 -50.44 35.39 -32.89
C LEU A 575 -51.73 34.54 -32.90
N GLY A 576 -52.36 34.37 -31.73
CA GLY A 576 -53.60 33.61 -31.58
C GLY A 576 -53.43 32.09 -31.41
N ARG A 577 -52.19 31.58 -31.41
CA ARG A 577 -51.90 30.15 -31.23
C ARG A 577 -51.29 29.87 -29.85
N PRO A 578 -51.74 28.84 -29.11
CA PRO A 578 -51.13 28.44 -27.85
C PRO A 578 -49.81 27.70 -28.11
N VAL A 579 -48.68 28.33 -27.80
CA VAL A 579 -47.34 27.75 -28.00
C VAL A 579 -46.74 27.36 -26.65
N PRO A 580 -46.43 26.07 -26.43
CA PRO A 580 -45.82 25.59 -25.19
C PRO A 580 -44.30 25.81 -25.15
N PHE A 581 -43.80 26.30 -24.03
CA PHE A 581 -42.37 26.44 -23.72
C PHE A 581 -42.03 25.73 -22.41
N HIS A 582 -41.11 24.76 -22.45
CA HIS A 582 -40.66 24.06 -21.25
C HIS A 582 -39.93 25.01 -20.29
N ILE A 583 -40.08 24.85 -18.97
CA ILE A 583 -39.50 25.75 -17.97
C ILE A 583 -37.96 25.82 -17.99
N ASN A 584 -37.28 24.80 -18.54
CA ASN A 584 -35.83 24.81 -18.71
C ASN A 584 -35.35 25.68 -19.88
N SER A 585 -36.24 26.04 -20.82
CA SER A 585 -35.96 27.06 -21.84
C SER A 585 -36.08 28.49 -21.30
N TYR A 586 -36.85 28.70 -20.22
CA TYR A 586 -37.03 30.00 -19.58
C TYR A 586 -35.84 30.36 -18.67
N LYS A 587 -35.35 31.60 -18.81
CA LYS A 587 -34.25 32.17 -18.03
C LYS A 587 -34.78 32.93 -16.82
N ASN A 588 -35.42 34.06 -17.06
CA ASN A 588 -36.00 34.94 -16.05
C ASN A 588 -37.09 35.81 -16.68
N GLY A 589 -37.82 36.56 -15.86
CA GLY A 589 -38.91 37.40 -16.33
C GLY A 589 -39.02 38.64 -15.47
N SER A 590 -39.39 39.75 -16.11
CA SER A 590 -39.55 41.04 -15.46
C SER A 590 -40.90 41.64 -15.82
N LYS A 591 -41.41 42.49 -14.93
CA LYS A 591 -42.66 43.21 -15.08
C LYS A 591 -42.34 44.70 -15.04
N THR A 592 -42.87 45.47 -15.98
CA THR A 592 -42.83 46.93 -15.97
C THR A 592 -44.25 47.48 -16.10
N GLU A 593 -44.59 48.50 -15.32
CA GLU A 593 -45.89 49.16 -15.36
C GLU A 593 -45.73 50.54 -16.02
N GLU A 594 -46.48 50.79 -17.09
CA GLU A 594 -46.46 52.04 -17.84
C GLU A 594 -47.91 52.54 -18.02
N GLY A 595 -48.32 53.47 -17.15
CA GLY A 595 -49.69 53.98 -17.10
C GLY A 595 -50.72 52.86 -16.81
N ASP A 596 -51.76 52.78 -17.64
CA ASP A 596 -52.83 51.75 -17.53
C ASP A 596 -52.43 50.36 -18.06
N TYR A 597 -51.18 50.18 -18.49
CA TYR A 597 -50.70 48.93 -19.09
C TYR A 597 -49.54 48.33 -18.31
N THR A 598 -49.60 47.03 -18.08
CA THR A 598 -48.52 46.20 -17.56
C THR A 598 -47.85 45.45 -18.70
N HIS A 599 -46.53 45.52 -18.76
CA HIS A 599 -45.67 44.78 -19.67
C HIS A 599 -44.99 43.63 -18.90
N LEU A 600 -45.22 42.39 -19.33
CA LEU A 600 -44.57 41.19 -18.82
C LEU A 600 -43.55 40.70 -19.85
N ARG A 601 -42.26 40.84 -19.55
CA ARG A 601 -41.15 40.37 -20.37
C ARG A 601 -40.66 39.02 -19.86
N LEU A 602 -40.69 38.01 -20.71
CA LEU A 602 -40.16 36.67 -20.43
C LEU A 602 -38.91 36.47 -21.28
N ASN A 603 -37.76 36.21 -20.64
CA ASN A 603 -36.49 35.94 -21.30
C ASN A 603 -36.22 34.44 -21.35
N PHE A 604 -35.68 33.97 -22.48
CA PHE A 604 -35.38 32.56 -22.73
C PHE A 604 -33.88 32.36 -22.96
N ASN A 605 -33.42 31.13 -22.72
CA ASN A 605 -32.04 30.72 -22.98
C ASN A 605 -31.80 30.71 -24.49
N SER A 606 -30.80 31.46 -24.95
CA SER A 606 -30.39 31.57 -26.35
C SER A 606 -28.86 31.65 -26.45
N PRO A 607 -28.25 31.16 -27.54
CA PRO A 607 -26.81 31.29 -27.80
C PRO A 607 -26.37 32.76 -27.80
N GLY A 608 -25.18 33.05 -27.29
CA GLY A 608 -24.58 34.40 -27.30
C GLY A 608 -24.76 35.23 -26.02
N LEU A 609 -25.56 34.79 -25.06
CA LEU A 609 -25.37 35.25 -23.68
C LEU A 609 -24.27 34.41 -23.04
N MET A 610 -23.35 35.03 -22.29
CA MET A 610 -22.40 34.32 -21.41
C MET A 610 -23.18 33.43 -20.43
N ILE A 611 -23.49 32.22 -20.87
CA ILE A 611 -23.91 31.12 -20.04
C ILE A 611 -22.59 30.48 -19.65
N SER A 612 -22.18 30.69 -18.40
CA SER A 612 -21.10 29.92 -17.77
C SER A 612 -21.26 28.46 -18.20
N LYS A 613 -20.21 27.89 -18.81
CA LYS A 613 -20.20 26.57 -19.47
C LYS A 613 -20.92 25.52 -18.61
N LYS A 614 -22.24 25.39 -18.77
CA LYS A 614 -23.01 24.32 -18.15
C LYS A 614 -22.78 23.09 -19.00
N GLU A 615 -22.43 21.98 -18.35
CA GLU A 615 -22.29 20.67 -19.00
C GLU A 615 -23.57 20.22 -19.73
N GLU A 616 -24.74 20.75 -19.36
CA GLU A 616 -26.02 20.53 -20.03
C GLU A 616 -26.59 21.83 -20.61
N LEU A 617 -26.82 21.85 -21.93
CA LEU A 617 -27.53 22.94 -22.61
C LEU A 617 -29.01 22.57 -22.80
N PRO A 618 -29.96 23.50 -22.52
CA PRO A 618 -31.39 23.28 -22.76
C PRO A 618 -31.81 23.53 -24.22
N TYR A 619 -30.86 23.80 -25.11
CA TYR A 619 -31.04 24.02 -26.54
C TYR A 619 -29.91 23.35 -27.33
N GLU A 620 -30.19 22.99 -28.58
CA GLU A 620 -29.23 22.33 -29.46
C GLU A 620 -28.36 23.36 -30.16
N LEU A 621 -27.04 23.17 -30.15
CA LEU A 621 -26.11 24.03 -30.89
C LEU A 621 -26.19 23.70 -32.39
N GLY A 622 -26.33 24.73 -33.22
CA GLY A 622 -26.35 24.63 -34.67
C GLY A 622 -26.49 26.01 -35.29
N ASP A 623 -25.59 26.34 -36.23
CA ASP A 623 -25.60 27.62 -36.95
C ASP A 623 -26.88 27.81 -37.80
N ASP A 624 -27.67 26.74 -37.97
CA ASP A 624 -28.92 26.67 -38.71
C ASP A 624 -30.19 26.94 -37.86
N LYS A 625 -30.06 27.14 -36.54
CA LYS A 625 -31.21 27.24 -35.63
C LYS A 625 -31.46 28.65 -35.11
N GLN A 626 -32.72 29.07 -35.14
CA GLN A 626 -33.16 30.38 -34.63
C GLN A 626 -33.79 30.24 -33.24
N PHE A 627 -33.38 31.09 -32.30
CA PHE A 627 -33.84 31.09 -30.92
C PHE A 627 -34.59 32.38 -30.57
N ILE A 628 -35.61 32.25 -29.73
CA ILE A 628 -36.33 33.40 -29.17
C ILE A 628 -35.55 33.89 -27.96
N ARG A 629 -35.10 35.15 -27.95
CA ARG A 629 -34.40 35.74 -26.79
C ARG A 629 -35.36 36.21 -25.71
N SER A 630 -36.43 36.89 -26.10
CA SER A 630 -37.44 37.39 -25.16
C SER A 630 -38.78 37.64 -25.83
N LEU A 631 -39.88 37.46 -25.08
CA LEU A 631 -41.23 37.83 -25.47
C LEU A 631 -41.80 38.83 -24.47
N THR A 632 -42.46 39.88 -24.96
CA THR A 632 -43.09 40.90 -24.11
C THR A 632 -44.59 40.92 -24.36
N PHE A 633 -45.37 40.68 -23.31
CA PHE A 633 -46.83 40.73 -23.34
C PHE A 633 -47.31 42.02 -22.68
N ARG A 634 -48.28 42.69 -23.30
CA ARG A 634 -48.90 43.92 -22.77
C ARG A 634 -50.36 43.64 -22.39
N SER A 635 -50.77 44.00 -21.18
CA SER A 635 -52.15 43.81 -20.68
C SER A 635 -52.56 44.98 -19.81
N LYS A 636 -53.87 45.28 -19.73
CA LYS A 636 -54.42 46.22 -18.72
C LYS A 636 -54.62 45.57 -17.35
N ASP A 637 -54.65 44.24 -17.30
CA ASP A 637 -54.83 43.47 -16.08
C ASP A 637 -53.46 43.16 -15.43
N GLY A 638 -52.98 44.09 -14.60
CA GLY A 638 -51.70 43.99 -13.91
C GLY A 638 -51.69 42.95 -12.78
N ALA A 639 -52.82 42.71 -12.13
CA ALA A 639 -52.94 41.72 -11.05
C ALA A 639 -52.69 40.30 -11.58
N ARG A 640 -53.32 39.95 -12.71
CA ARG A 640 -53.11 38.66 -13.37
C ARG A 640 -51.68 38.47 -13.87
N MET A 641 -51.07 39.51 -14.46
CA MET A 641 -49.67 39.42 -14.92
C MET A 641 -48.70 39.15 -13.75
N THR A 642 -48.97 39.74 -12.58
CA THR A 642 -48.21 39.52 -11.35
C THR A 642 -48.34 38.07 -10.87
N GLU A 643 -49.57 37.54 -10.86
CA GLU A 643 -49.83 36.15 -10.48
C GLU A 643 -49.14 35.15 -11.41
N VAL A 644 -49.20 35.39 -12.72
CA VAL A 644 -48.54 34.55 -13.74
C VAL A 644 -47.03 34.53 -13.53
N LEU A 645 -46.38 35.69 -13.34
CA LEU A 645 -44.93 35.76 -13.10
C LEU A 645 -44.54 35.03 -11.81
N LYS A 646 -45.33 35.16 -10.74
CA LYS A 646 -45.11 34.45 -9.48
C LYS A 646 -45.17 32.93 -9.66
N ARG A 647 -46.22 32.43 -10.32
CA ARG A 647 -46.40 30.98 -10.60
C ARG A 647 -45.28 30.42 -11.50
N ILE A 648 -44.84 31.17 -12.52
CA ILE A 648 -43.71 30.77 -13.37
C ILE A 648 -42.43 30.67 -12.53
N SER A 649 -42.19 31.64 -11.65
CA SER A 649 -41.01 31.69 -10.79
C SER A 649 -40.99 30.55 -9.77
N GLU A 650 -42.13 30.23 -9.14
CA GLU A 650 -42.29 29.07 -8.25
C GLU A 650 -42.04 27.75 -8.97
N MET A 651 -42.58 27.59 -10.18
CA MET A 651 -42.35 26.40 -11.02
C MET A 651 -40.86 26.25 -11.38
N LYS A 652 -40.16 27.35 -11.70
CA LYS A 652 -38.72 27.33 -11.97
C LYS A 652 -37.91 26.91 -10.74
N LYS A 653 -38.21 27.48 -9.56
CA LYS A 653 -37.56 27.11 -8.30
C LYS A 653 -37.77 25.62 -7.98
N ALA A 654 -38.98 25.11 -8.16
CA ALA A 654 -39.28 23.69 -7.94
C ALA A 654 -38.55 22.75 -8.94
N ALA A 655 -38.43 23.16 -10.21
CA ALA A 655 -37.69 22.40 -11.22
C ALA A 655 -36.19 22.34 -10.92
N VAL A 656 -35.57 23.49 -10.60
CA VAL A 656 -34.14 23.58 -10.25
C VAL A 656 -33.85 22.75 -8.99
N LYS A 657 -34.69 22.84 -7.96
CA LYS A 657 -34.57 22.04 -6.74
C LYS A 657 -34.64 20.53 -7.01
N ARG A 658 -35.57 20.09 -7.87
CA ARG A 658 -35.69 18.68 -8.23
C ARG A 658 -34.49 18.18 -9.02
N GLU A 659 -33.94 19.00 -9.92
CA GLU A 659 -32.76 18.66 -10.71
C GLU A 659 -31.49 18.64 -9.86
N SER A 660 -31.33 19.58 -8.93
CA SER A 660 -30.23 19.57 -7.96
C SER A 660 -30.30 18.33 -7.06
N GLU A 661 -31.47 18.01 -6.50
CA GLU A 661 -31.66 16.78 -5.70
C GLU A 661 -31.38 15.50 -6.50
N LYS A 662 -31.71 15.49 -7.80
CA LYS A 662 -31.42 14.36 -8.69
C LYS A 662 -29.92 14.25 -8.97
N ARG A 663 -29.22 15.36 -9.19
CA ARG A 663 -27.77 15.41 -9.39
C ARG A 663 -27.02 14.96 -8.13
N GLU A 664 -27.44 15.44 -6.97
CA GLU A 664 -26.88 15.05 -5.67
C GLU A 664 -27.03 13.56 -5.39
N ARG A 665 -28.13 12.93 -5.84
CA ARG A 665 -28.36 11.47 -5.70
C ARG A 665 -27.67 10.61 -6.77
N ALA A 666 -27.32 11.17 -7.93
CA ALA A 666 -26.77 10.38 -9.04
C ALA A 666 -25.36 9.82 -8.73
N ASP A 667 -24.57 10.56 -7.94
CA ASP A 667 -23.23 10.17 -7.50
C ASP A 667 -23.20 9.25 -6.28
N VAL A 668 -24.34 9.03 -5.62
CA VAL A 668 -24.39 8.25 -4.38
C VAL A 668 -24.55 6.78 -4.75
N VAL A 669 -23.43 6.05 -4.70
CA VAL A 669 -23.42 4.59 -4.87
C VAL A 669 -24.22 3.97 -3.72
N SER A 670 -25.26 3.21 -4.04
CA SER A 670 -26.03 2.48 -3.03
C SER A 670 -25.14 1.44 -2.35
N GLN A 671 -24.86 1.62 -1.06
CA GLN A 671 -24.11 0.65 -0.28
C GLN A 671 -24.87 -0.69 -0.14
N ALA A 672 -24.11 -1.78 0.03
CA ALA A 672 -24.68 -3.06 0.41
C ALA A 672 -25.36 -2.96 1.80
N GLN A 673 -26.30 -3.85 2.08
CA GLN A 673 -26.94 -3.86 3.40
C GLN A 673 -25.98 -4.35 4.48
N LEU A 674 -26.05 -3.72 5.65
CA LEU A 674 -25.31 -4.13 6.84
C LEU A 674 -25.85 -5.47 7.37
N ILE A 675 -24.95 -6.41 7.67
CA ILE A 675 -25.27 -7.75 8.18
C ILE A 675 -25.22 -7.72 9.70
N GLU A 676 -26.40 -7.78 10.32
CA GLU A 676 -26.57 -7.67 11.75
C GLU A 676 -26.05 -8.91 12.50
N VAL A 677 -25.59 -8.70 13.74
CA VAL A 677 -25.08 -9.74 14.62
C VAL A 677 -25.98 -9.76 15.85
N ASN A 678 -26.34 -10.94 16.36
CA ASN A 678 -27.30 -11.08 17.47
C ASN A 678 -26.86 -10.42 18.79
N ARG A 679 -25.56 -10.17 18.98
CA ARG A 679 -24.99 -9.51 20.18
C ARG A 679 -23.79 -8.63 19.78
N PRO A 680 -24.03 -7.44 19.20
CA PRO A 680 -22.94 -6.58 18.77
C PRO A 680 -22.29 -5.87 19.97
N LYS A 681 -20.99 -5.58 19.88
CA LYS A 681 -20.34 -4.63 20.80
C LYS A 681 -20.98 -3.26 20.60
N ARG A 682 -21.30 -2.56 21.68
CA ARG A 682 -22.07 -1.30 21.68
C ARG A 682 -21.34 -0.21 22.44
N LEU A 683 -21.36 1.00 21.91
CA LEU A 683 -20.90 2.24 22.56
C LEU A 683 -22.09 3.17 22.77
N ASP A 684 -22.31 3.59 24.01
CA ASP A 684 -23.48 4.35 24.44
C ASP A 684 -23.25 5.86 24.51
N ASN A 685 -24.35 6.63 24.44
CA ASN A 685 -24.38 8.08 24.58
C ASN A 685 -23.47 8.81 23.59
N VAL A 686 -23.53 8.40 22.33
CA VAL A 686 -22.71 8.95 21.23
C VAL A 686 -23.57 9.86 20.36
N PHE A 687 -23.00 10.94 19.87
CA PHE A 687 -23.60 11.79 18.83
C PHE A 687 -22.94 11.51 17.48
N VAL A 688 -23.70 11.67 16.40
CA VAL A 688 -23.21 11.51 15.02
C VAL A 688 -23.19 12.86 14.28
N ARG A 689 -22.14 13.09 13.51
CA ARG A 689 -21.99 14.22 12.58
C ARG A 689 -21.67 13.69 11.16
N PRO A 690 -22.32 14.21 10.11
CA PRO A 690 -23.48 15.12 10.14
C PRO A 690 -24.70 14.47 10.81
N THR A 691 -25.56 15.30 11.41
CA THR A 691 -26.77 14.80 12.08
C THR A 691 -27.80 14.35 11.03
N PRO A 692 -28.44 13.19 11.22
CA PRO A 692 -29.50 12.72 10.31
C PRO A 692 -30.76 13.60 10.37
N ASP A 693 -30.95 14.35 11.45
CA ASP A 693 -32.09 15.23 11.70
C ASP A 693 -31.66 16.63 12.15
N THR A 694 -32.60 17.58 12.19
CA THR A 694 -32.38 18.96 12.64
C THR A 694 -32.03 19.03 14.13
N LYS A 695 -32.56 18.11 14.95
CA LYS A 695 -32.29 18.05 16.39
C LYS A 695 -31.21 17.00 16.68
N ARG A 696 -30.17 17.40 17.41
CA ARG A 696 -29.13 16.51 17.93
C ARG A 696 -29.73 15.59 19.00
N THR A 697 -29.72 14.28 18.75
CA THR A 697 -30.16 13.27 19.72
C THR A 697 -29.03 12.30 20.01
N PRO A 698 -28.78 11.93 21.28
CA PRO A 698 -27.81 10.89 21.59
C PRO A 698 -28.33 9.53 21.12
N GLY A 699 -27.40 8.69 20.70
CA GLY A 699 -27.65 7.35 20.23
C GLY A 699 -26.59 6.39 20.76
N PHE A 700 -26.52 5.23 20.13
CA PHE A 700 -25.48 4.24 20.37
C PHE A 700 -24.93 3.71 19.06
N VAL A 701 -23.66 3.31 19.07
CA VAL A 701 -22.98 2.73 17.91
C VAL A 701 -22.76 1.24 18.16
N THR A 702 -23.16 0.38 17.23
CA THR A 702 -22.97 -1.06 17.28
C THR A 702 -22.05 -1.55 16.17
N ILE A 703 -21.16 -2.48 16.51
CA ILE A 703 -20.27 -3.14 15.55
C ILE A 703 -20.91 -4.42 15.03
N HIS A 704 -21.03 -4.53 13.72
CA HIS A 704 -21.64 -5.64 12.99
C HIS A 704 -20.60 -6.36 12.11
N GLN A 705 -21.01 -7.40 11.37
CA GLN A 705 -20.06 -8.26 10.66
C GLN A 705 -19.31 -7.52 9.53
N ASN A 706 -19.99 -6.61 8.83
CA ASN A 706 -19.46 -5.89 7.67
C ASN A 706 -19.45 -4.36 7.84
N GLY A 707 -19.68 -3.83 9.03
CA GLY A 707 -19.69 -2.39 9.28
C GLY A 707 -20.11 -2.00 10.69
N ILE A 708 -20.32 -0.70 10.89
CA ILE A 708 -20.86 -0.09 12.11
C ILE A 708 -22.22 0.53 11.83
N ARG A 709 -23.09 0.52 12.85
CA ARG A 709 -24.40 1.16 12.80
C ARG A 709 -24.53 2.14 13.95
N TYR A 710 -24.95 3.35 13.66
CA TYR A 710 -25.48 4.27 14.66
C TYR A 710 -26.99 4.19 14.69
N GLN A 711 -27.57 4.11 15.89
CA GLN A 711 -29.00 4.12 16.10
C GLN A 711 -29.36 5.19 17.15
N SER A 712 -30.31 6.06 16.81
CA SER A 712 -30.84 7.06 17.74
C SER A 712 -31.73 6.41 18.80
N LEU A 713 -31.70 6.92 20.03
CA LEU A 713 -32.53 6.42 21.14
C LEU A 713 -34.02 6.76 20.98
N THR A 714 -34.35 7.82 20.24
CA THR A 714 -35.71 8.39 20.18
C THR A 714 -36.42 8.17 18.84
N ARG A 715 -35.69 7.79 17.77
CA ARG A 715 -36.25 7.63 16.42
C ARG A 715 -35.61 6.42 15.74
N ASP A 716 -36.35 5.77 14.84
CA ASP A 716 -35.86 4.65 14.00
C ASP A 716 -34.92 5.12 12.86
N GLN A 717 -34.07 6.11 13.16
CA GLN A 717 -33.05 6.61 12.26
C GLN A 717 -31.76 5.83 12.50
N ARG A 718 -31.33 5.11 11.47
CA ARG A 718 -30.09 4.36 11.45
C ARG A 718 -29.11 4.96 10.45
N VAL A 719 -27.84 5.01 10.82
CA VAL A 719 -26.74 5.36 9.92
C VAL A 719 -25.81 4.16 9.85
N ASP A 720 -25.75 3.53 8.68
CA ASP A 720 -24.93 2.36 8.43
C ASP A 720 -23.66 2.77 7.68
N VAL A 721 -22.51 2.34 8.19
CA VAL A 721 -21.21 2.59 7.57
C VAL A 721 -20.48 1.25 7.42
N LEU A 722 -20.34 0.78 6.19
CA LEU A 722 -19.65 -0.48 5.89
C LEU A 722 -18.13 -0.34 6.01
N PHE A 723 -17.45 -1.38 6.50
CA PHE A 723 -15.99 -1.42 6.58
C PHE A 723 -15.32 -1.27 5.22
N SER A 724 -15.91 -1.85 4.17
CA SER A 724 -15.38 -1.74 2.80
C SER A 724 -15.37 -0.30 2.26
N ASN A 725 -16.24 0.57 2.79
CA ASN A 725 -16.29 1.96 2.35
C ASN A 725 -15.46 2.90 3.23
N ILE A 726 -14.99 2.45 4.40
CA ILE A 726 -14.09 3.26 5.22
C ILE A 726 -12.71 3.27 4.54
N LYS A 727 -12.21 4.48 4.28
CA LYS A 727 -10.84 4.71 3.80
C LYS A 727 -9.88 4.82 4.96
N HIS A 728 -10.21 5.67 5.94
CA HIS A 728 -9.42 5.94 7.13
C HIS A 728 -10.33 5.98 8.36
N LEU A 729 -9.87 5.39 9.47
CA LEU A 729 -10.54 5.41 10.76
C LEU A 729 -9.62 6.05 11.79
N PHE A 730 -10.08 7.14 12.41
CA PHE A 730 -9.32 7.89 13.39
C PHE A 730 -9.93 7.80 14.78
N PHE A 731 -9.08 7.70 15.80
CA PHE A 731 -9.44 7.97 17.19
C PHE A 731 -8.70 9.22 17.67
N GLN A 732 -9.44 10.22 18.14
CA GLN A 732 -8.88 11.42 18.75
C GLN A 732 -9.36 11.55 20.21
N SER A 733 -8.38 11.60 21.11
CA SER A 733 -8.56 11.74 22.56
C SER A 733 -9.05 13.14 22.94
N CYS A 734 -9.75 13.24 24.07
CA CYS A 734 -10.20 14.51 24.65
C CYS A 734 -9.10 15.26 25.42
N LYS A 735 -7.83 14.85 25.30
CA LYS A 735 -6.69 15.59 25.88
C LYS A 735 -6.50 16.93 25.17
N GLY A 736 -6.81 18.02 25.88
CA GLY A 736 -6.74 19.38 25.34
C GLY A 736 -7.92 19.77 24.46
N GLU A 737 -8.95 18.93 24.36
CA GLU A 737 -10.18 19.16 23.60
C GLU A 737 -11.41 18.84 24.47
N LEU A 738 -12.59 19.37 24.12
CA LEU A 738 -13.84 19.08 24.84
C LEU A 738 -14.54 17.80 24.37
N LEU A 739 -14.09 17.23 23.25
CA LEU A 739 -14.75 16.13 22.56
C LEU A 739 -13.81 14.92 22.49
N VAL A 740 -14.38 13.72 22.69
CA VAL A 740 -13.74 12.47 22.31
C VAL A 740 -14.35 11.99 21.00
N ILE A 741 -13.51 11.56 20.05
CA ILE A 741 -13.91 11.42 18.65
C ILE A 741 -13.46 10.06 18.09
N ILE A 742 -14.38 9.39 17.37
CA ILE A 742 -14.08 8.36 16.38
C ILE A 742 -14.56 8.87 15.03
N HIS A 743 -13.65 9.02 14.08
CA HIS A 743 -13.96 9.58 12.76
C HIS A 743 -13.73 8.55 11.66
N ALA A 744 -14.72 8.36 10.80
CA ALA A 744 -14.62 7.50 9.63
C ALA A 744 -14.67 8.37 8.36
N HIS A 745 -13.55 8.42 7.64
CA HIS A 745 -13.47 9.03 6.32
C HIS A 745 -13.72 7.96 5.26
N LEU A 746 -14.65 8.23 4.33
CA LEU A 746 -15.18 7.25 3.39
C LEU A 746 -14.56 7.37 2.00
N ARG A 747 -14.51 6.25 1.26
CA ARG A 747 -14.10 6.21 -0.15
C ARG A 747 -15.18 6.77 -1.08
N THR A 748 -16.44 6.45 -0.80
CA THR A 748 -17.60 6.95 -1.54
C THR A 748 -18.55 7.68 -0.60
N PRO A 749 -19.14 8.80 -1.03
CA PRO A 749 -19.96 9.62 -0.15
C PRO A 749 -21.31 8.96 0.09
N ILE A 750 -21.82 9.07 1.31
CA ILE A 750 -23.13 8.57 1.69
C ILE A 750 -24.08 9.71 2.03
N MET A 751 -25.38 9.44 1.91
CA MET A 751 -26.43 10.36 2.33
C MET A 751 -26.79 10.09 3.79
N ILE A 752 -26.53 11.07 4.67
CA ILE A 752 -27.00 11.06 6.05
C ILE A 752 -28.01 12.19 6.20
N GLY A 753 -29.28 11.81 6.42
CA GLY A 753 -30.39 12.76 6.38
C GLY A 753 -30.51 13.42 5.00
N LYS A 754 -30.20 14.72 4.92
CA LYS A 754 -30.19 15.51 3.67
C LYS A 754 -28.79 15.85 3.17
N LYS A 755 -27.73 15.53 3.92
CA LYS A 755 -26.35 15.91 3.59
C LYS A 755 -25.61 14.74 2.95
N LYS A 756 -25.01 14.98 1.77
CA LYS A 756 -24.01 14.10 1.15
C LYS A 756 -22.67 14.36 1.85
N THR A 757 -22.05 13.33 2.41
CA THR A 757 -20.78 13.47 3.16
C THR A 757 -19.82 12.32 2.87
N TYR A 758 -18.53 12.63 2.85
CA TYR A 758 -17.44 11.64 2.91
C TYR A 758 -17.04 11.33 4.35
N ASP A 759 -17.44 12.16 5.29
CA ASP A 759 -16.98 12.10 6.67
C ASP A 759 -18.13 11.82 7.62
N VAL A 760 -17.94 10.81 8.45
CA VAL A 760 -18.88 10.42 9.50
C VAL A 760 -18.14 10.37 10.83
N GLN A 761 -18.52 11.26 11.73
CA GLN A 761 -17.90 11.41 13.03
C GLN A 761 -18.86 10.95 14.13
N PHE A 762 -18.35 10.11 15.03
CA PHE A 762 -19.00 9.67 16.25
C PHE A 762 -18.27 10.31 17.43
N TYR A 763 -18.97 11.10 18.25
CA TYR A 763 -18.32 11.85 19.31
C TYR A 763 -19.16 11.95 20.58
N ARG A 764 -18.52 12.24 21.71
CA ARG A 764 -19.15 12.52 23.00
C ARG A 764 -18.44 13.70 23.67
N GLU A 765 -19.23 14.60 24.26
CA GLU A 765 -18.74 15.74 25.03
C GLU A 765 -18.20 15.23 26.37
N ALA A 766 -16.99 15.66 26.75
CA ALA A 766 -16.31 15.20 27.94
C ALA A 766 -16.68 15.98 29.22
N THR A 767 -17.30 17.16 29.05
CA THR A 767 -17.79 18.03 30.11
C THR A 767 -19.30 18.18 30.02
N ASP A 768 -20.02 17.87 31.10
CA ASP A 768 -21.43 18.26 31.21
C ASP A 768 -21.47 19.77 31.41
N MET A 769 -22.06 20.49 30.46
CA MET A 769 -22.24 21.94 30.51
C MET A 769 -23.35 22.33 31.51
N SER A 770 -23.33 21.75 32.71
CA SER A 770 -24.27 22.02 33.80
C SER A 770 -23.67 22.98 34.83
N ILE A 771 -23.15 24.11 34.36
CA ILE A 771 -23.08 25.34 35.13
C ILE A 771 -24.01 26.31 34.42
N ASP A 772 -25.29 26.23 34.78
CA ASP A 772 -26.30 27.21 34.41
C ASP A 772 -25.98 28.51 35.17
N GLU A 773 -25.25 29.43 34.53
CA GLU A 773 -24.94 30.77 35.05
C GLU A 773 -26.17 31.70 35.07
N THR A 774 -27.37 31.20 34.75
CA THR A 774 -28.62 31.97 34.68
C THR A 774 -29.71 31.52 35.65
N GLY A 775 -29.36 30.70 36.66
CA GLY A 775 -30.31 30.15 37.62
C GLY A 775 -30.23 30.77 39.02
N ASN A 776 -31.13 31.70 39.32
CA ASN A 776 -31.29 32.46 40.56
C ASN A 776 -31.59 31.62 41.83
N ARG A 777 -30.67 30.75 42.28
CA ARG A 777 -30.74 30.06 43.57
C ARG A 777 -29.39 30.06 44.29
N LYS A 778 -29.27 30.99 45.24
CA LYS A 778 -28.27 31.01 46.31
C LYS A 778 -28.19 29.64 47.01
N ARG A 779 -27.23 28.80 46.62
CA ARG A 779 -26.53 27.93 47.57
C ARG A 779 -25.08 28.39 47.60
N LYS A 780 -24.72 29.06 48.70
CA LYS A 780 -23.32 29.20 49.10
C LYS A 780 -22.78 27.80 49.36
N TYR A 781 -22.24 27.14 48.34
CA TYR A 781 -21.22 26.14 48.57
C TYR A 781 -19.91 26.92 48.71
N ARG A 782 -19.37 26.94 49.94
CA ARG A 782 -17.96 27.29 50.15
C ARG A 782 -17.19 26.10 49.57
N TYR A 783 -16.78 26.19 48.31
CA TYR A 783 -15.67 25.38 47.85
C TYR A 783 -14.44 25.86 48.62
N GLY A 784 -13.84 24.99 49.42
CA GLY A 784 -12.45 25.17 49.80
C GLY A 784 -11.56 24.77 48.62
N ASP A 785 -10.31 25.23 48.62
CA ASP A 785 -9.29 24.79 47.65
C ASP A 785 -9.18 23.24 47.57
N GLU A 786 -9.64 22.52 48.60
CA GLU A 786 -9.70 21.05 48.66
C GLU A 786 -10.85 20.45 47.81
N ASP A 787 -12.03 21.10 47.77
CA ASP A 787 -13.19 20.64 47.00
C ASP A 787 -13.02 20.95 45.50
N GLU A 788 -12.40 22.07 45.14
CA GLU A 788 -12.08 22.41 43.73
C GLU A 788 -11.06 21.44 43.15
N LEU A 789 -10.04 21.06 43.94
CA LEU A 789 -9.03 20.10 43.53
C LEU A 789 -9.62 18.69 43.41
N GLU A 790 -10.58 18.30 44.26
CA GLU A 790 -11.30 17.03 44.14
C GLU A 790 -12.18 17.00 42.88
N GLN A 791 -12.88 18.09 42.55
CA GLN A 791 -13.65 18.19 41.31
C GLN A 791 -12.78 18.15 40.05
N GLU A 792 -11.63 18.83 40.07
CA GLU A 792 -10.68 18.77 38.97
C GLU A 792 -10.13 17.35 38.77
N GLN A 793 -9.86 16.63 39.87
CA GLN A 793 -9.44 15.23 39.81
C GLN A 793 -10.55 14.30 39.31
N GLU A 794 -11.80 14.50 39.73
CA GLU A 794 -12.95 13.73 39.23
C GLU A 794 -13.17 13.96 37.74
N GLU A 795 -13.06 15.20 37.28
CA GLU A 795 -13.18 15.55 35.87
C GLU A 795 -12.07 14.89 35.03
N ARG A 796 -10.82 14.95 35.51
CA ARG A 796 -9.69 14.25 34.87
C ARG A 796 -9.91 12.73 34.81
N ARG A 797 -10.43 12.12 35.88
CA ARG A 797 -10.75 10.68 35.91
C ARG A 797 -11.86 10.34 34.91
N ARG A 798 -12.92 11.15 34.82
CA ARG A 798 -14.00 10.94 33.85
C ARG A 798 -13.49 11.04 32.41
N ARG A 799 -12.70 12.07 32.10
CA ARG A 799 -12.06 12.24 30.77
C ARG A 799 -11.18 11.04 30.40
N ALA A 800 -10.34 10.57 31.32
CA ALA A 800 -9.49 9.41 31.09
C ALA A 800 -10.28 8.10 30.91
N MET A 801 -11.37 7.91 31.66
CA MET A 801 -12.25 6.75 31.50
C MET A 801 -12.98 6.78 30.15
N LEU A 802 -13.42 7.96 29.73
CA LEU A 802 -14.03 8.24 28.44
C LEU A 802 -13.11 7.93 27.25
N ASP A 803 -11.88 8.44 27.30
CA ASP A 803 -10.84 8.14 26.32
C ASP A 803 -10.59 6.64 26.21
N LYS A 804 -10.48 5.95 27.35
CA LYS A 804 -10.25 4.51 27.39
C LYS A 804 -11.41 3.72 26.78
N GLU A 805 -12.65 4.14 27.03
CA GLU A 805 -13.86 3.52 26.47
C GLU A 805 -13.90 3.66 24.94
N PHE A 806 -13.71 4.88 24.42
CA PHE A 806 -13.72 5.14 22.98
C PHE A 806 -12.54 4.50 22.27
N LYS A 807 -11.33 4.52 22.86
CA LYS A 807 -10.16 3.86 22.28
C LYS A 807 -10.40 2.35 22.14
N ALA A 808 -10.87 1.69 23.21
CA ALA A 808 -11.16 0.25 23.18
C ALA A 808 -12.27 -0.11 22.17
N PHE A 809 -13.24 0.79 21.98
CA PHE A 809 -14.27 0.61 20.95
C PHE A 809 -13.70 0.77 19.53
N ALA A 810 -12.84 1.76 19.30
CA ALA A 810 -12.16 1.97 18.01
C ALA A 810 -11.22 0.81 17.66
N GLU A 811 -10.45 0.30 18.63
CA GLU A 811 -9.64 -0.92 18.49
C GLU A 811 -10.52 -2.13 18.14
N SER A 812 -11.69 -2.26 18.77
CA SER A 812 -12.66 -3.32 18.46
C SER A 812 -13.20 -3.22 17.03
N ILE A 813 -13.36 -2.00 16.48
CA ILE A 813 -13.75 -1.80 15.07
C ILE A 813 -12.64 -2.35 14.16
N ALA A 814 -11.39 -2.00 14.42
CA ALA A 814 -10.24 -2.47 13.65
C ALA A 814 -10.09 -4.01 13.71
N GLU A 815 -10.22 -4.61 14.91
CA GLU A 815 -10.17 -6.07 15.11
C GLU A 815 -11.26 -6.81 14.31
N ILE A 816 -12.53 -6.37 14.40
CA ILE A 816 -13.67 -7.03 13.74
C ILE A 816 -13.60 -6.85 12.21
N SER A 817 -12.98 -5.77 11.74
CA SER A 817 -12.76 -5.53 10.30
C SER A 817 -11.81 -6.55 9.64
N ASN A 818 -11.13 -7.41 10.41
CA ASN A 818 -10.15 -8.40 9.91
C ASN A 818 -9.03 -7.78 9.05
N GLY A 819 -8.54 -6.58 9.41
CA GLY A 819 -7.47 -5.88 8.70
C GLY A 819 -7.92 -5.11 7.45
N LEU A 820 -9.23 -4.89 7.28
CA LEU A 820 -9.74 -3.98 6.24
C LEU A 820 -9.60 -2.51 6.63
N VAL A 821 -9.72 -2.22 7.93
CA VAL A 821 -9.67 -0.86 8.49
C VAL A 821 -8.64 -0.84 9.61
N ASP A 822 -7.62 0.02 9.44
CA ASP A 822 -6.61 0.27 10.46
C ASP A 822 -7.02 1.48 11.31
N LEU A 823 -6.76 1.42 12.62
CA LEU A 823 -7.00 2.53 13.53
C LEU A 823 -5.80 3.47 13.55
N ASP A 824 -6.02 4.73 13.19
CA ASP A 824 -5.03 5.79 13.25
C ASP A 824 -5.27 6.73 14.44
N ILE A 825 -4.19 7.12 15.11
CA ILE A 825 -4.23 8.07 16.25
C ILE A 825 -3.37 9.28 15.87
N PRO A 826 -3.92 10.52 15.90
CA PRO A 826 -3.14 11.72 15.58
C PRO A 826 -2.03 12.01 16.59
N PHE A 827 -0.87 12.46 16.08
CA PHE A 827 0.31 12.84 16.85
C PHE A 827 0.21 14.31 17.27
N ARG A 828 -0.21 14.57 18.51
CA ARG A 828 -0.41 15.95 19.00
C ARG A 828 0.87 16.79 19.05
N GLU A 829 2.01 16.16 19.30
CA GLU A 829 3.32 16.83 19.42
C GLU A 829 3.84 17.38 18.09
N LEU A 830 3.38 16.84 16.96
CA LEU A 830 3.76 17.26 15.61
C LEU A 830 2.69 18.13 14.95
N GLY A 831 1.68 18.53 15.72
CA GLY A 831 0.60 19.38 15.24
C GLY A 831 1.03 20.83 15.15
N PHE A 832 0.50 21.54 14.15
CA PHE A 832 0.69 22.98 14.00
C PHE A 832 -0.66 23.69 13.89
N GLN A 833 -0.70 24.97 14.26
CA GLN A 833 -1.92 25.76 14.17
C GLN A 833 -2.09 26.32 12.75
N GLY A 834 -3.31 26.22 12.21
CA GLY A 834 -3.65 26.76 10.90
C GLY A 834 -5.16 26.94 10.72
N VAL A 835 -5.53 27.53 9.59
CA VAL A 835 -6.92 27.84 9.22
C VAL A 835 -7.23 27.14 7.89
N PRO A 836 -7.61 25.85 7.91
CA PRO A 836 -8.03 25.14 6.70
C PRO A 836 -9.44 25.52 6.23
N GLY A 837 -10.21 26.20 7.09
CA GLY A 837 -11.58 26.62 6.84
C GLY A 837 -11.81 28.03 7.36
N ARG A 838 -12.76 28.18 8.29
CA ARG A 838 -13.11 29.49 8.87
C ARG A 838 -12.49 29.75 10.25
N SER A 839 -12.01 28.71 10.92
CA SER A 839 -11.53 28.75 12.30
C SER A 839 -10.07 28.32 12.39
N ALA A 840 -9.34 28.94 13.33
CA ALA A 840 -8.00 28.51 13.68
C ALA A 840 -8.07 27.24 14.51
N VAL A 841 -7.42 26.19 14.02
CA VAL A 841 -7.50 24.82 14.53
C VAL A 841 -6.12 24.19 14.49
N VAL A 842 -5.88 23.23 15.37
CA VAL A 842 -4.64 22.46 15.33
C VAL A 842 -4.79 21.37 14.28
N CYS A 843 -3.95 21.44 13.24
CA CYS A 843 -3.82 20.42 12.23
C CYS A 843 -2.87 19.34 12.75
N LEU A 844 -3.36 18.09 12.82
CA LEU A 844 -2.66 16.99 13.45
C LEU A 844 -2.24 15.95 12.40
N PRO A 845 -0.94 15.63 12.26
CA PRO A 845 -0.51 14.53 11.43
C PRO A 845 -0.85 13.19 12.11
N THR A 846 -1.24 12.19 11.32
CA THR A 846 -1.38 10.77 11.70
C THR A 846 -0.32 9.95 10.99
N ARG A 847 -0.44 8.61 10.97
CA ARG A 847 0.46 7.75 10.22
C ARG A 847 0.49 8.10 8.72
N ASP A 848 -0.69 8.23 8.11
CA ASP A 848 -0.87 8.33 6.66
C ASP A 848 -1.61 9.60 6.21
N CYS A 849 -2.11 10.41 7.16
CA CYS A 849 -2.93 11.58 6.86
C CYS A 849 -2.49 12.83 7.63
N LEU A 850 -2.84 14.01 7.12
CA LEU A 850 -2.94 15.25 7.91
C LEU A 850 -4.43 15.50 8.17
N VAL A 851 -4.82 15.61 9.44
CA VAL A 851 -6.22 15.69 9.83
C VAL A 851 -6.53 16.90 10.71
N GLN A 852 -7.74 17.40 10.54
CA GLN A 852 -8.45 18.24 11.49
C GLN A 852 -9.84 17.62 11.64
N LEU A 853 -10.20 17.27 12.88
CA LEU A 853 -11.46 16.57 13.18
C LEU A 853 -12.32 17.28 14.22
N VAL A 854 -11.84 18.38 14.82
CA VAL A 854 -12.52 19.03 15.96
C VAL A 854 -13.75 19.83 15.52
N ASP A 855 -13.57 20.61 14.46
CA ASP A 855 -14.54 21.56 13.91
C ASP A 855 -14.92 21.21 12.47
N THR A 856 -16.09 21.64 12.02
CA THR A 856 -16.56 21.42 10.65
C THR A 856 -16.35 22.68 9.80
N PRO A 857 -15.86 22.58 8.55
CA PRO A 857 -15.64 21.37 7.78
C PRO A 857 -14.39 20.60 8.21
N PHE A 858 -14.49 19.26 8.22
CA PHE A 858 -13.35 18.40 8.52
C PHE A 858 -12.33 18.44 7.39
N MET A 859 -11.05 18.41 7.75
CA MET A 859 -9.97 18.27 6.79
C MET A 859 -9.31 16.90 6.97
N VAL A 860 -9.34 16.06 5.92
CA VAL A 860 -8.64 14.78 5.89
C VAL A 860 -7.84 14.70 4.59
N ILE A 861 -6.53 14.91 4.69
CA ILE A 861 -5.60 14.87 3.55
C ILE A 861 -4.83 13.56 3.63
N THR A 862 -5.00 12.67 2.65
CA THR A 862 -4.19 11.45 2.54
C THR A 862 -2.84 11.81 1.92
N LEU A 863 -1.74 11.61 2.66
CA LEU A 863 -0.41 12.09 2.27
C LEU A 863 0.10 11.43 0.97
N GLU A 864 -0.31 10.19 0.70
CA GLU A 864 0.04 9.47 -0.53
C GLU A 864 -0.61 10.06 -1.80
N GLU A 865 -1.73 10.78 -1.66
CA GLU A 865 -2.49 11.38 -2.77
C GLU A 865 -2.03 12.80 -3.09
N VAL A 866 -1.08 13.35 -2.34
CA VAL A 866 -0.49 14.65 -2.59
C VAL A 866 0.58 14.53 -3.68
N GLU A 867 0.52 15.41 -4.67
CA GLU A 867 1.51 15.55 -5.74
C GLU A 867 2.63 16.51 -5.33
N VAL A 868 2.26 17.72 -4.89
CA VAL A 868 3.19 18.77 -4.42
C VAL A 868 2.54 19.63 -3.33
N ALA A 869 3.36 20.16 -2.43
CA ALA A 869 2.96 21.19 -1.47
C ALA A 869 3.57 22.55 -1.85
N HIS A 870 2.81 23.64 -1.79
CA HIS A 870 3.32 24.98 -2.03
C HIS A 870 3.13 25.87 -0.80
N LEU A 871 4.20 26.49 -0.32
CA LEU A 871 4.20 27.41 0.79
C LEU A 871 4.10 28.83 0.23
N GLU A 872 2.95 29.47 0.38
CA GLU A 872 2.70 30.84 -0.08
C GLU A 872 3.01 31.85 1.03
N ARG A 873 3.32 33.08 0.62
CA ARG A 873 3.64 34.21 1.51
C ARG A 873 4.86 33.95 2.40
N VAL A 874 5.82 33.18 1.89
CA VAL A 874 7.12 33.00 2.55
C VAL A 874 8.00 34.19 2.18
N GLN A 875 7.93 35.26 2.97
CA GLN A 875 8.74 36.47 2.78
C GLN A 875 9.16 37.05 4.13
N PHE A 876 10.34 37.67 4.18
CA PHE A 876 10.85 38.34 5.38
C PHE A 876 9.90 39.47 5.82
N GLY A 877 9.41 39.40 7.06
CA GLY A 877 8.53 40.42 7.67
C GLY A 877 7.06 40.00 7.84
N LEU A 878 6.63 38.89 7.23
CA LEU A 878 5.31 38.32 7.47
C LEU A 878 5.31 37.40 8.70
N LYS A 879 4.24 37.50 9.50
CA LYS A 879 4.08 36.67 10.72
C LYS A 879 3.54 35.27 10.43
N ASN A 880 2.82 35.13 9.31
CA ASN A 880 2.15 33.89 8.93
C ASN A 880 2.37 33.61 7.45
N PHE A 881 2.48 32.33 7.10
CA PHE A 881 2.49 31.82 5.73
C PHE A 881 1.24 30.97 5.46
N ASP A 882 1.00 30.58 4.22
CA ASP A 882 -0.07 29.63 3.85
C ASP A 882 0.54 28.36 3.24
N LEU A 883 -0.15 27.23 3.37
CA LEU A 883 0.25 25.94 2.80
C LEU A 883 -0.85 25.42 1.88
N VAL A 884 -0.49 25.11 0.64
CA VAL A 884 -1.40 24.58 -0.37
C VAL A 884 -1.01 23.16 -0.73
N PHE A 885 -1.95 22.23 -0.65
CA PHE A 885 -1.79 20.85 -1.09
C PHE A 885 -2.43 20.65 -2.45
N VAL A 886 -1.60 20.28 -3.43
CA VAL A 886 -2.04 19.85 -4.76
C VAL A 886 -2.09 18.34 -4.81
N PHE A 887 -3.20 17.78 -5.28
CA PHE A 887 -3.40 16.33 -5.37
C PHE A 887 -2.92 15.75 -6.70
N LYS A 888 -2.62 14.46 -6.71
CA LYS A 888 -2.28 13.68 -7.92
C LYS A 888 -3.42 13.62 -8.92
N ASP A 889 -4.66 13.65 -8.41
CA ASP A 889 -5.86 13.81 -9.22
C ASP A 889 -6.13 15.30 -9.40
N PHE A 890 -5.77 15.84 -10.57
CA PHE A 890 -5.91 17.26 -10.88
C PHE A 890 -7.37 17.71 -11.02
N SER A 891 -8.33 16.79 -11.09
CA SER A 891 -9.76 17.14 -11.05
C SER A 891 -10.23 17.50 -9.64
N ARG A 892 -9.50 17.06 -8.60
CA ARG A 892 -9.79 17.39 -7.21
C ARG A 892 -9.33 18.81 -6.91
N PRO A 893 -10.17 19.65 -6.27
CA PRO A 893 -9.76 20.99 -5.85
C PRO A 893 -8.60 20.91 -4.85
N VAL A 894 -7.67 21.87 -4.96
CA VAL A 894 -6.57 22.05 -4.01
C VAL A 894 -7.10 22.40 -2.61
N VAL A 895 -6.35 22.05 -1.58
CA VAL A 895 -6.69 22.37 -0.18
C VAL A 895 -5.72 23.41 0.36
N HIS A 896 -6.27 24.48 0.92
CA HIS A 896 -5.52 25.56 1.53
C HIS A 896 -5.55 25.43 3.05
N VAL A 897 -4.40 25.59 3.69
CA VAL A 897 -4.27 25.79 5.13
C VAL A 897 -3.63 27.15 5.35
N SER A 898 -4.45 28.11 5.77
CA SER A 898 -4.02 29.50 5.87
C SER A 898 -3.53 29.89 7.26
N THR A 899 -2.82 31.01 7.36
CA THR A 899 -2.45 31.65 8.64
C THR A 899 -1.63 30.71 9.55
N ILE A 900 -0.65 30.01 8.97
CA ILE A 900 0.29 29.17 9.74
C ILE A 900 1.39 30.08 10.30
N PRO A 901 1.69 30.05 11.62
CA PRO A 901 2.74 30.87 12.20
C PRO A 901 4.11 30.62 11.55
N MET A 902 4.85 31.69 11.25
CA MET A 902 6.18 31.60 10.64
C MET A 902 7.18 30.78 11.49
N GLU A 903 6.97 30.72 12.81
CA GLU A 903 7.74 29.89 13.73
C GLU A 903 7.68 28.39 13.38
N SER A 904 6.57 27.92 12.80
CA SER A 904 6.40 26.52 12.38
C SER A 904 6.87 26.25 10.95
N LEU A 905 7.46 27.22 10.25
CA LEU A 905 7.86 27.06 8.84
C LEU A 905 8.87 25.94 8.66
N GLU A 906 9.95 25.97 9.44
CA GLU A 906 11.02 24.96 9.34
C GLU A 906 10.53 23.57 9.76
N ASP A 907 9.69 23.50 10.80
CA ASP A 907 9.06 22.24 11.24
C ASP A 907 8.17 21.64 10.14
N VAL A 908 7.38 22.47 9.46
CA VAL A 908 6.52 22.04 8.35
C VAL A 908 7.36 21.59 7.14
N LYS A 909 8.42 22.31 6.79
CA LYS A 909 9.35 21.92 5.70
C LYS A 909 10.06 20.60 6.02
N ALA A 910 10.53 20.43 7.24
CA ALA A 910 11.15 19.19 7.71
C ALA A 910 10.15 18.03 7.66
N TRP A 911 8.93 18.25 8.17
CA TRP A 911 7.86 17.27 8.11
C TRP A 911 7.51 16.85 6.69
N LEU A 912 7.33 17.80 5.75
CA LEU A 912 7.05 17.52 4.33
C LEU A 912 8.15 16.68 3.68
N THR A 913 9.41 16.97 4.03
CA THR A 913 10.58 16.20 3.56
C THR A 913 10.56 14.77 4.12
N ASP A 914 10.25 14.61 5.40
CA ASP A 914 10.18 13.29 6.05
C ASP A 914 9.03 12.43 5.55
N VAL A 915 7.95 13.05 5.03
CA VAL A 915 6.83 12.34 4.39
C VAL A 915 6.96 12.25 2.86
N ASP A 916 8.16 12.47 2.30
CA ASP A 916 8.49 12.44 0.87
C ASP A 916 7.48 13.21 -0.02
N ILE A 917 7.04 14.38 0.43
CA ILE A 917 6.23 15.31 -0.35
C ILE A 917 7.15 16.43 -0.83
N PRO A 918 7.30 16.63 -2.15
CA PRO A 918 8.07 17.75 -2.64
C PRO A 918 7.34 19.05 -2.30
N PHE A 919 8.09 20.05 -1.85
CA PHE A 919 7.55 21.37 -1.58
C PHE A 919 8.25 22.47 -2.39
N SER A 920 7.54 23.58 -2.57
CA SER A 920 8.03 24.82 -3.18
C SER A 920 7.61 26.00 -2.31
N GLU A 921 8.29 27.13 -2.43
CA GLU A 921 7.98 28.34 -1.68
C GLU A 921 7.79 29.53 -2.63
N GLY A 922 6.88 30.43 -2.28
CA GLY A 922 6.56 31.60 -3.07
C GLY A 922 6.14 32.79 -2.20
N PRO A 923 6.48 34.02 -2.57
CA PRO A 923 6.12 35.22 -1.81
C PRO A 923 4.65 35.62 -2.02
N VAL A 924 4.00 35.14 -3.09
CA VAL A 924 2.65 35.52 -3.50
C VAL A 924 1.69 34.34 -3.49
N ASN A 925 0.40 34.63 -3.32
CA ASN A 925 -0.64 33.63 -3.48
C ASN A 925 -0.93 33.43 -4.97
N LEU A 926 -1.00 32.17 -5.40
CA LEU A 926 -1.24 31.82 -6.79
C LEU A 926 -2.73 31.58 -7.07
N ASN A 927 -3.16 31.87 -8.30
CA ASN A 927 -4.52 31.55 -8.76
C ASN A 927 -4.62 30.06 -9.16
N TRP A 928 -4.69 29.19 -8.16
CA TRP A 928 -4.79 27.74 -8.35
C TRP A 928 -5.94 27.30 -9.27
N PRO A 929 -7.16 27.86 -9.21
CA PRO A 929 -8.22 27.49 -10.16
C PRO A 929 -7.81 27.67 -11.63
N THR A 930 -7.12 28.77 -11.96
CA THR A 930 -6.64 29.04 -13.32
C THR A 930 -5.48 28.12 -13.71
N ILE A 931 -4.54 27.90 -12.79
CA ILE A 931 -3.40 26.97 -12.97
C ILE A 931 -3.91 25.55 -13.21
N MET A 932 -4.76 25.04 -12.32
CA MET A 932 -5.32 23.68 -12.42
C MET A 932 -6.18 23.50 -13.68
N LYS A 933 -6.87 24.55 -14.14
CA LYS A 933 -7.60 24.50 -15.42
C LYS A 933 -6.65 24.37 -16.62
N THR A 934 -5.51 25.03 -16.58
CA THR A 934 -4.47 24.95 -17.62
C THR A 934 -3.81 23.57 -17.59
N ILE A 935 -3.43 23.07 -16.41
CA ILE A 935 -2.85 21.74 -16.24
C ILE A 935 -3.84 20.65 -16.67
N ASN A 936 -5.13 20.76 -16.32
CA ASN A 936 -6.15 19.80 -16.74
C ASN A 936 -6.43 19.84 -18.25
N ALA A 937 -6.10 20.94 -18.95
CA ALA A 937 -6.29 21.04 -20.40
C ALA A 937 -5.21 20.27 -21.17
N ASP A 938 -3.96 20.31 -20.70
CA ASP A 938 -2.85 19.52 -21.23
C ASP A 938 -1.87 19.09 -20.11
N PRO A 939 -2.18 17.99 -19.39
CA PRO A 939 -1.31 17.49 -18.32
C PRO A 939 0.05 17.02 -18.85
N TYR A 940 0.10 16.51 -20.07
CA TYR A 940 1.34 15.99 -20.66
C TYR A 940 2.28 17.15 -21.03
N GLY A 941 1.77 18.17 -21.74
CA GLY A 941 2.53 19.37 -22.07
C GLY A 941 3.09 20.05 -20.81
N PHE A 942 2.29 20.12 -19.73
CA PHE A 942 2.76 20.63 -18.45
C PHE A 942 4.02 19.92 -17.92
N PHE A 943 4.00 18.59 -17.88
CA PHE A 943 5.19 17.83 -17.46
C PHE A 943 6.32 17.86 -18.50
N GLN A 944 6.05 18.05 -19.78
CA GLN A 944 7.10 18.23 -20.79
C GLN A 944 7.87 19.54 -20.59
N ASP A 945 7.16 20.61 -20.23
CA ASP A 945 7.70 21.97 -20.07
C ASP A 945 8.32 22.23 -18.68
N GLY A 946 8.67 21.17 -17.95
CA GLY A 946 9.33 21.27 -16.64
C GLY A 946 8.39 21.19 -15.43
N GLY A 947 7.11 20.89 -15.63
CA GLY A 947 6.15 20.57 -14.57
C GLY A 947 6.09 21.63 -13.47
N TRP A 948 6.33 21.22 -12.23
CA TRP A 948 6.23 22.09 -11.05
C TRP A 948 7.43 23.04 -10.85
N SER A 949 8.41 23.05 -11.75
CA SER A 949 9.61 23.91 -11.63
C SER A 949 9.28 25.40 -11.68
N PHE A 950 8.19 25.82 -12.33
CA PHE A 950 7.76 27.23 -12.38
C PHE A 950 7.43 27.81 -10.99
N LEU A 951 7.11 26.96 -10.00
CA LEU A 951 6.86 27.38 -8.62
C LEU A 951 8.14 27.73 -7.86
N GLY A 952 9.31 27.29 -8.35
CA GLY A 952 10.56 27.28 -7.61
C GLY A 952 11.41 28.55 -7.70
N GLY A 953 10.98 29.60 -8.42
CA GLY A 953 11.74 30.87 -8.54
C GLY A 953 13.22 30.66 -8.88
N GLY A 954 13.53 30.32 -10.14
CA GLY A 954 14.86 29.85 -10.55
C GLY A 954 16.04 30.76 -10.17
N GLU A 955 17.04 30.19 -9.50
CA GLU A 955 18.37 30.76 -9.20
C GLU A 955 19.35 30.74 -10.40
N ASP A 956 18.90 30.97 -11.64
CA ASP A 956 19.80 30.91 -12.83
C ASP A 956 19.68 32.11 -13.79
N SER A 957 19.31 33.29 -13.27
CA SER A 957 19.35 34.53 -14.05
C SER A 957 19.90 35.71 -13.25
N ASP A 958 21.17 35.62 -12.85
CA ASP A 958 22.01 36.80 -12.55
C ASP A 958 22.72 37.25 -13.83
N GLU A 959 21.99 37.95 -14.71
CA GLU A 959 22.58 38.97 -15.59
C GLU A 959 21.77 40.26 -15.42
N GLU A 960 22.49 41.33 -15.09
CA GLU A 960 22.02 42.67 -14.74
C GLU A 960 20.89 43.19 -15.64
N MET A 961 19.71 43.47 -15.07
CA MET A 961 18.83 44.53 -15.57
C MET A 961 18.18 45.27 -14.39
N GLU A 962 18.38 46.59 -14.42
CA GLU A 962 17.90 47.60 -13.48
C GLU A 962 16.38 47.60 -13.33
N GLU A 963 15.94 48.07 -12.16
CA GLU A 963 14.54 48.35 -11.81
C GLU A 963 13.81 49.12 -12.91
N GLU A 964 12.77 48.52 -13.50
CA GLU A 964 11.51 49.22 -13.76
C GLU A 964 10.35 48.22 -13.97
N SER A 965 9.34 48.39 -13.11
CA SER A 965 7.96 47.93 -13.17
C SER A 965 7.45 47.14 -14.39
N ALA A 966 6.86 45.99 -14.07
CA ALA A 966 5.53 45.51 -14.48
C ALA A 966 5.03 45.71 -15.93
N GLU A 967 4.50 44.60 -16.47
CA GLU A 967 3.65 44.44 -17.66
C GLU A 967 4.30 44.10 -19.02
N SER A 968 4.13 42.82 -19.37
CA SER A 968 3.80 42.22 -20.67
C SER A 968 4.73 42.37 -21.88
N ASP A 969 5.15 41.24 -22.46
CA ASP A 969 4.77 40.93 -23.85
C ASP A 969 5.09 39.46 -24.23
N PHE A 970 4.05 38.62 -24.39
CA PHE A 970 4.09 37.51 -25.34
C PHE A 970 2.89 37.67 -26.28
N ASN A 971 3.17 38.25 -27.45
CA ASN A 971 2.21 38.59 -28.48
C ASN A 971 2.35 37.60 -29.66
N PRO A 972 1.38 36.71 -29.92
CA PRO A 972 1.18 36.18 -31.26
C PRO A 972 0.37 37.19 -32.06
N SER A 973 1.05 37.81 -33.03
CA SER A 973 0.56 38.71 -34.07
C SER A 973 -0.93 38.58 -34.45
N ASP A 974 -1.66 39.59 -34.01
CA ASP A 974 -2.79 40.36 -34.56
C ASP A 974 -3.53 39.98 -35.86
N ALA A 975 -4.86 40.11 -35.75
CA ALA A 975 -5.71 40.91 -36.65
C ALA A 975 -7.02 41.34 -35.94
N ASP A 976 -6.93 42.34 -35.05
CA ASP A 976 -7.70 43.61 -34.97
C ASP A 976 -9.27 43.61 -35.08
N PRO A 977 -10.00 44.62 -34.53
CA PRO A 977 -10.28 44.90 -33.11
C PRO A 977 -11.78 45.25 -32.89
N GLU A 978 -12.20 45.46 -31.63
CA GLU A 978 -12.93 46.66 -31.15
C GLU A 978 -13.51 46.40 -29.73
N ASP A 979 -12.90 47.13 -28.78
CA ASP A 979 -13.42 47.73 -27.54
C ASP A 979 -14.34 46.94 -26.60
N GLU A 980 -13.89 46.70 -25.35
CA GLU A 980 -14.68 47.09 -24.16
C GLU A 980 -13.77 47.46 -22.99
N GLU A 981 -14.11 48.60 -22.40
CA GLU A 981 -13.48 49.29 -21.27
C GLU A 981 -13.76 48.61 -19.92
N ASP A 982 -12.80 48.87 -19.03
CA ASP A 982 -12.68 48.58 -17.60
C ASP A 982 -13.95 48.87 -16.75
N TYR A 983 -14.09 48.20 -15.60
CA TYR A 983 -14.59 48.71 -14.29
C TYR A 983 -14.96 47.56 -13.34
N SER A 984 -14.04 47.29 -12.40
CA SER A 984 -14.24 47.01 -10.96
C SER A 984 -15.54 46.30 -10.49
N GLU A 985 -15.41 45.08 -9.95
CA GLU A 985 -16.35 44.57 -8.94
C GLU A 985 -15.67 44.56 -7.56
N GLU A 986 -16.06 45.55 -6.76
CA GLU A 986 -15.90 45.60 -5.31
C GLU A 986 -16.85 44.58 -4.66
N ASP A 987 -16.29 43.71 -3.82
CA ASP A 987 -16.99 42.71 -3.03
C ASP A 987 -17.65 43.42 -1.82
N TYR A 988 -18.93 43.77 -1.95
CA TYR A 988 -19.72 44.33 -0.86
C TYR A 988 -20.28 43.22 0.03
N SER A 989 -19.63 43.03 1.18
CA SER A 989 -20.22 42.48 2.40
C SER A 989 -20.61 43.61 3.35
N GLU A 990 -21.91 43.75 3.64
CA GLU A 990 -22.50 44.39 4.84
C GLU A 990 -23.96 43.87 4.87
N ASP A 991 -24.29 42.96 5.78
CA ASP A 991 -24.84 43.21 7.12
C ASP A 991 -26.15 44.00 7.12
N ASP A 992 -27.19 43.34 7.63
CA ASP A 992 -28.29 43.97 8.38
C ASP A 992 -28.69 42.98 9.50
N ASP A 993 -28.01 43.18 10.64
CA ASP A 993 -28.57 43.33 12.00
C ASP A 993 -29.95 44.04 11.94
N ASP A 994 -30.93 43.96 12.81
CA ASP A 994 -31.05 43.61 14.21
C ASP A 994 -32.57 43.71 14.54
N GLY A 995 -33.04 43.19 15.68
CA GLY A 995 -34.37 43.59 16.19
C GLY A 995 -35.17 42.56 16.97
N ASP A 996 -34.72 42.27 18.18
CA ASP A 996 -35.53 41.76 19.29
C ASP A 996 -36.67 42.74 19.66
N ALA A 997 -37.92 42.24 19.79
CA ALA A 997 -38.95 42.80 20.69
C ALA A 997 -40.27 41.99 20.64
N SER A 998 -40.50 41.22 21.71
CA SER A 998 -41.78 41.01 22.42
C SER A 998 -43.10 41.37 21.73
N VAL A 999 -44.01 40.40 21.54
CA VAL A 999 -45.42 40.54 21.97
C VAL A 999 -45.99 39.17 22.35
N SER A 1000 -46.51 39.12 23.57
CA SER A 1000 -47.41 38.14 24.17
C SER A 1000 -48.64 37.79 23.31
N GLU A 1001 -48.98 36.52 23.21
CA GLU A 1001 -50.38 36.10 23.24
C GLU A 1001 -50.54 34.98 24.28
N GLU A 1002 -51.26 35.38 25.32
CA GLU A 1002 -51.78 34.60 26.42
C GLU A 1002 -52.93 33.69 25.97
N GLU A 1003 -53.06 32.62 26.76
CA GLU A 1003 -54.33 32.03 27.23
C GLU A 1003 -55.11 31.03 26.33
N ASP A 1004 -55.23 29.84 26.94
CA ASP A 1004 -56.50 29.17 27.27
C ASP A 1004 -57.14 28.23 26.24
N ASP A 1005 -57.64 27.05 26.60
CA ASP A 1005 -57.62 26.30 27.86
C ASP A 1005 -58.18 24.89 27.59
N GLU A 1006 -58.13 24.05 28.62
CA GLU A 1006 -59.06 22.95 28.94
C GLU A 1006 -58.88 21.58 28.26
N ASP A 1007 -58.19 20.70 29.01
CA ASP A 1007 -58.75 19.59 29.77
C ASP A 1007 -59.81 18.68 29.10
N ILE A 1008 -59.55 17.37 29.18
CA ILE A 1008 -60.29 16.45 30.09
C ILE A 1008 -59.58 15.10 30.06
N ALA A 1009 -59.02 14.75 31.22
CA ALA A 1009 -58.75 13.39 31.61
C ALA A 1009 -60.07 12.76 32.10
N GLU A 1010 -60.39 11.56 31.63
CA GLU A 1010 -61.22 10.66 32.43
C GLU A 1010 -60.76 9.21 32.25
N SER A 1011 -60.12 8.74 33.31
CA SER A 1011 -59.95 7.34 33.69
C SER A 1011 -61.25 6.79 34.26
N ASP A 1012 -61.74 5.68 33.74
CA ASP A 1012 -62.14 4.46 34.48
C ASP A 1012 -62.99 3.60 33.53
N VAL A 1013 -62.50 2.45 33.05
CA VAL A 1013 -62.39 1.15 33.74
C VAL A 1013 -63.76 0.50 34.00
N SER A 1014 -63.78 -0.81 33.76
CA SER A 1014 -64.86 -1.80 33.92
C SER A 1014 -65.81 -1.93 32.72
N ASP A 1015 -66.20 -3.10 32.25
CA ASP A 1015 -65.87 -4.46 32.66
C ASP A 1015 -66.36 -5.44 31.59
N GLU A 1016 -65.77 -6.62 31.62
CA GLU A 1016 -66.42 -7.90 31.31
C GLU A 1016 -66.72 -8.35 29.86
N VAL A 1017 -66.03 -9.45 29.50
CA VAL A 1017 -66.62 -10.78 29.18
C VAL A 1017 -67.08 -11.07 27.74
N PHE A 1018 -66.29 -11.96 27.13
CA PHE A 1018 -66.63 -13.10 26.25
C PHE A 1018 -67.24 -12.89 24.85
N SER A 1019 -66.59 -13.56 23.88
CA SER A 1019 -67.11 -14.30 22.69
C SER A 1019 -68.26 -13.67 21.89
N ASP A 1020 -68.14 -13.44 20.59
CA ASP A 1020 -67.64 -14.34 19.53
C ASP A 1020 -66.84 -13.61 18.44
#